data_AF-A0A269TK37-F1
#
_entry.id   AF-A0A269TK37-F1
#
_cell.length_a   1.000
_cell.length_b   1.000
_cell.length_c   1.000
_cell.angle_alpha   90.00
_cell.angle_beta   90.00
_cell.angle_gamma   90.00
#
_symmetry.space_group_name_H-M   'P 1'
#
loop_
_entity.id
_entity.type
_entity.pdbx_description
1 polymer ?
#
loop_
_entity_poly.entity_id
_entity_poly.type
_entity_poly.pdbx_seq_one_letter_code
_entity_poly.pdbx_strand_id
1 'polypeptide(L)'
;MKSTSISQAEKPAKEKRKWFSRPKGKANHNSGRGRKILSKLSGAFLLPIAIMSVAGIFLGVGAAIASNAGDNAGLKTFGNFIQAIGNPVFGALPLLFAAGFVIAFTDEAGVAVFSVIIAYLVFVNIQQAFIYPINTEAKAIETLADGTTKEHTIKTLTGYDILWYNGGLSGRDPVAMKGLVGDSLGFKSLQTSVFGGIIIGLIVAFLYRKFNAIKFWSVFNFFAGKRFIPIISVLAMVPLAFLFLIFWPWVGQGLAAFGEALGKATYGDSFIFGYVERSLVPFGLHHVFYSALWYTQVGGDLSSAYTNFTNAGHIIIDPATNAAVVASEANTASGVANWVYSLLNKQDIWQGDSTISLQVVKQTFNDVTFRLSGNTENQTLPLYAFIQDQFATRVGRFMQGKYTFMQMGLPFAALAMVMAAPKDKRKLAMSAVLPAAFTSFLTGITEPIEFTFLFLSPFLFWGVHAFLCAVAFLLLNVLSVHLAMSFSGGLIDMIIYGMLPVQKGTNFWWAYVVGLGYAPAYFFIFYYYIKWKNLATPGRGDTVKLFSKDDYKAKGAKVAKGDLDPKLMLIIEGMGGFENIMVYENCASRLRYDVKDTSKVSQEKLKAAGAFGVQITGSTHVQAIFGPSASPINAQIHKYKEEYTTNPDKFKNYAAESAPVVEETKAETPSATTNKLVPALSVKAPISGTIHDLGYIDDGVFSAGLLGNGVVITPSEDKGVIKLYSPVDGTLETVMDSLHAYGITTKDGVKFLLHVGIDTVNLKGQGFKTVVKQGDQVKQGQLLGAYNVDFLKTKVAKTDLIMILLDESQHKEMKDLKLENVNQNDEIFKVE
;
A
#
# COMPACT_ATOMS: atom_id res chain seq x y z
N MET A 1 -8.27 53.51 72.86
CA MET A 1 -8.90 54.60 72.08
C MET A 1 -7.91 55.04 71.02
N LYS A 2 -8.34 55.11 69.74
CA LYS A 2 -7.94 56.02 68.63
C LYS A 2 -6.45 56.41 68.48
N SER A 3 -5.84 56.60 67.32
CA SER A 3 -6.23 56.58 65.90
C SER A 3 -4.98 57.02 65.12
N THR A 4 -4.70 56.36 64.00
CA THR A 4 -4.31 56.93 62.68
C THR A 4 -3.25 58.04 62.55
N SER A 5 -2.16 57.75 61.82
CA SER A 5 -1.72 58.39 60.55
C SER A 5 -0.35 57.82 60.16
N ILE A 6 -0.24 57.00 59.10
CA ILE A 6 -0.06 57.29 57.66
C ILE A 6 1.32 57.85 57.29
N SER A 7 1.99 57.06 56.43
CA SER A 7 2.86 57.43 55.29
C SER A 7 4.35 57.10 55.42
N GLN A 8 4.76 56.05 54.71
CA GLN A 8 5.87 56.15 53.74
C GLN A 8 5.67 55.13 52.62
N ALA A 9 5.78 55.61 51.39
CA ALA A 9 5.45 54.91 50.16
C ALA A 9 6.71 54.51 49.39
N GLU A 10 6.81 53.24 48.98
CA GLU A 10 7.68 52.79 47.89
C GLU A 10 6.91 51.93 46.90
N LYS A 11 7.16 52.17 45.61
CA LYS A 11 6.36 51.76 44.44
C LYS A 11 6.55 50.27 44.10
N PRO A 12 5.49 49.53 43.71
CA PRO A 12 5.66 48.20 43.12
C PRO A 12 5.92 48.28 41.59
N ALA A 13 6.77 47.38 41.11
CA ALA A 13 7.25 47.27 39.75
C ALA A 13 6.17 46.78 38.74
N LYS A 14 6.34 47.23 37.49
CA LYS A 14 5.43 47.07 36.34
C LYS A 14 5.14 45.62 35.94
N GLU A 15 3.86 45.30 35.79
CA GLU A 15 3.31 44.13 35.09
C GLU A 15 3.76 44.07 33.61
N LYS A 16 4.34 42.93 33.19
CA LYS A 16 4.44 42.56 31.77
C LYS A 16 3.26 41.67 31.38
N ARG A 17 2.35 42.20 30.57
CA ARG A 17 1.20 41.54 29.96
C ARG A 17 1.62 40.27 29.18
N LYS A 18 1.17 39.09 29.62
CA LYS A 18 1.20 37.84 28.83
C LYS A 18 0.05 37.82 27.83
N TRP A 19 0.30 38.26 26.59
CA TRP A 19 -0.73 38.34 25.54
C TRP A 19 -0.90 37.05 24.69
N PHE A 20 -0.23 35.94 25.04
CA PHE A 20 -0.39 34.68 24.31
C PHE A 20 -0.26 33.44 25.22
N SER A 21 -1.29 33.12 25.99
CA SER A 21 -1.54 31.75 26.44
C SER A 21 -2.65 31.14 25.59
N ARG A 22 -2.27 30.29 24.63
CA ARG A 22 -3.23 29.50 23.83
C ARG A 22 -4.15 28.69 24.76
N PRO A 23 -5.46 28.64 24.51
CA PRO A 23 -6.30 27.66 25.16
C PRO A 23 -5.80 26.26 24.77
N LYS A 24 -5.62 25.36 25.75
CA LYS A 24 -5.46 23.93 25.46
C LYS A 24 -6.73 23.49 24.71
N GLY A 25 -6.59 23.24 23.41
CA GLY A 25 -7.68 22.77 22.57
C GLY A 25 -8.26 21.49 23.16
N LYS A 26 -9.58 21.46 23.35
CA LYS A 26 -10.33 20.25 23.72
C LYS A 26 -9.91 19.12 22.78
N ALA A 27 -9.41 18.02 23.33
CA ALA A 27 -9.13 16.81 22.57
C ALA A 27 -10.45 16.32 21.96
N ASN A 28 -10.57 16.45 20.65
CA ASN A 28 -11.75 16.06 19.91
C ASN A 28 -11.82 14.52 19.87
N HIS A 29 -12.77 13.92 20.60
CA HIS A 29 -12.90 12.46 20.73
C HIS A 29 -13.14 11.72 19.39
N ASN A 30 -13.44 12.46 18.31
CA ASN A 30 -13.58 11.95 16.94
C ASN A 30 -12.25 11.87 16.15
N SER A 31 -11.13 12.41 16.65
CA SER A 31 -9.86 12.45 15.90
C SER A 31 -9.18 11.08 15.75
N GLY A 32 -9.55 10.08 16.55
CA GLY A 32 -8.93 8.75 16.52
C GLY A 32 -9.33 7.91 15.30
N ARG A 33 -10.64 7.90 14.97
CA ARG A 33 -11.17 7.09 13.85
C ARG A 33 -10.71 7.64 12.49
N GLY A 34 -10.81 8.96 12.30
CA GLY A 34 -10.33 9.63 11.09
C GLY A 34 -8.83 9.41 10.88
N ARG A 35 -8.02 9.60 11.93
CA ARG A 35 -6.58 9.38 11.87
C ARG A 35 -6.20 7.92 11.56
N LYS A 36 -6.94 6.94 12.09
CA LYS A 36 -6.72 5.52 11.79
C LYS A 36 -7.06 5.18 10.34
N ILE A 37 -8.13 5.76 9.79
CA ILE A 37 -8.49 5.62 8.37
C ILE A 37 -7.42 6.25 7.48
N LEU A 38 -6.99 7.48 7.78
CA LEU A 38 -5.92 8.18 7.05
C LEU A 38 -4.60 7.40 7.08
N SER A 39 -4.26 6.79 8.21
CA SER A 39 -3.09 5.91 8.33
C SER A 39 -3.23 4.63 7.49
N LYS A 40 -4.39 3.99 7.49
CA LYS A 40 -4.64 2.80 6.64
C LYS A 40 -4.63 3.14 5.16
N LEU A 41 -5.19 4.30 4.78
CA LEU A 41 -5.11 4.82 3.41
C LEU A 41 -3.64 4.99 3.00
N SER A 42 -2.84 5.73 3.77
CA SER A 42 -1.40 5.90 3.47
C SER A 42 -0.66 4.56 3.33
N GLY A 43 -0.96 3.57 4.20
CA GLY A 43 -0.41 2.22 4.09
C GLY A 43 -0.86 1.46 2.83
N ALA A 44 -2.10 1.64 2.38
CA ALA A 44 -2.64 0.99 1.18
C ALA A 44 -1.89 1.37 -0.10
N PHE A 45 -1.46 2.63 -0.20
CA PHE A 45 -0.73 3.10 -1.37
C PHE A 45 0.76 2.72 -1.35
N LEU A 46 1.34 2.40 -0.18
CA LEU A 46 2.80 2.23 -0.02
C LEU A 46 3.37 1.08 -0.87
N LEU A 47 2.69 -0.06 -0.92
CA LEU A 47 3.16 -1.26 -1.61
C LEU A 47 3.24 -1.06 -3.13
N PRO A 48 2.16 -0.62 -3.83
CA PRO A 48 2.22 -0.31 -5.26
C PRO A 48 3.28 0.73 -5.60
N ILE A 49 3.46 1.75 -4.74
CA ILE A 49 4.39 2.84 -4.99
C ILE A 49 5.85 2.40 -4.97
N ALA A 50 6.20 1.50 -4.05
CA ALA A 50 7.55 0.98 -3.95
C ALA A 50 7.96 0.27 -5.25
N ILE A 51 7.08 -0.55 -5.83
CA ILE A 51 7.37 -1.28 -7.06
C ILE A 51 7.33 -0.36 -8.30
N MET A 52 6.43 0.62 -8.34
CA MET A 52 6.38 1.62 -9.41
C MET A 52 7.68 2.42 -9.53
N SER A 53 8.31 2.73 -8.39
CA SER A 53 9.57 3.49 -8.36
C SER A 53 10.68 2.77 -9.12
N VAL A 54 10.81 1.46 -8.90
CA VAL A 54 11.79 0.61 -9.58
C VAL A 54 11.40 0.39 -11.04
N ALA A 55 10.12 0.13 -11.31
CA ALA A 55 9.61 -0.06 -12.67
C ALA A 55 9.84 1.18 -13.57
N GLY A 56 9.64 2.38 -13.02
CA GLY A 56 9.86 3.61 -13.77
C GLY A 56 11.33 3.93 -14.03
N ILE A 57 12.26 3.45 -13.19
CA ILE A 57 13.71 3.49 -13.52
C ILE A 57 13.96 2.67 -14.80
N PHE A 58 13.46 1.44 -14.85
CA PHE A 58 13.61 0.59 -16.03
C PHE A 58 12.97 1.21 -17.27
N LEU A 59 11.74 1.74 -17.13
CA LEU A 59 11.06 2.38 -18.25
C LEU A 59 11.82 3.61 -18.76
N GLY A 60 12.25 4.50 -17.86
CA GLY A 60 13.00 5.70 -18.23
C GLY A 60 14.36 5.41 -18.87
N VAL A 61 15.14 4.51 -18.27
CA VAL A 61 16.47 4.11 -18.82
C VAL A 61 16.32 3.37 -20.14
N GLY A 62 15.35 2.46 -20.24
CA GLY A 62 15.14 1.71 -21.49
C GLY A 62 14.65 2.62 -22.63
N ALA A 63 13.76 3.58 -22.35
CA ALA A 63 13.32 4.57 -23.32
C ALA A 63 14.46 5.51 -23.75
N ALA A 64 15.32 5.92 -22.82
CA ALA A 64 16.53 6.69 -23.10
C ALA A 64 17.45 5.97 -24.09
N ILE A 65 17.75 4.69 -23.83
CA ILE A 65 18.60 3.87 -24.69
C ILE A 65 17.95 3.71 -26.08
N ALA A 66 16.67 3.35 -26.13
CA ALA A 66 15.97 3.09 -27.38
C ALA A 66 15.84 4.36 -28.24
N SER A 67 15.57 5.52 -27.63
CA SER A 67 15.42 6.79 -28.34
C SER A 67 16.72 7.36 -28.89
N ASN A 68 17.86 7.02 -28.28
CA ASN A 68 19.19 7.47 -28.73
C ASN A 68 19.96 6.42 -29.55
N ALA A 69 19.31 5.30 -29.89
CA ALA A 69 19.96 4.19 -30.59
C ALA A 69 20.26 4.44 -32.08
N GLY A 70 19.81 5.56 -32.66
CA GLY A 70 19.97 5.82 -34.09
C GLY A 70 19.38 4.69 -34.94
N ASP A 71 20.16 4.12 -35.87
CA ASP A 71 19.76 2.94 -36.66
C ASP A 71 20.24 1.60 -36.07
N ASN A 72 20.87 1.61 -34.90
CA ASN A 72 21.37 0.40 -34.27
C ASN A 72 20.22 -0.46 -33.71
N ALA A 73 19.85 -1.50 -34.47
CA ALA A 73 18.78 -2.42 -34.09
C ALA A 73 19.05 -3.14 -32.76
N GLY A 74 20.32 -3.47 -32.45
CA GLY A 74 20.71 -4.12 -31.20
C GLY A 74 20.46 -3.23 -29.99
N LEU A 75 20.83 -1.95 -30.09
CA LEU A 75 20.65 -0.99 -29.00
C LEU A 75 19.17 -0.63 -28.80
N LYS A 76 18.39 -0.51 -29.89
CA LYS A 76 16.91 -0.40 -29.83
C LYS A 76 16.30 -1.59 -29.10
N THR A 77 16.70 -2.81 -29.48
CA THR A 77 16.20 -4.05 -28.87
C THR A 77 16.55 -4.12 -27.39
N PHE A 78 17.79 -3.75 -27.03
CA PHE A 78 18.20 -3.71 -25.62
C PHE A 78 17.40 -2.68 -24.82
N GLY A 79 17.21 -1.47 -25.36
CA GLY A 79 16.35 -0.46 -24.72
C GLY A 79 14.92 -0.95 -24.51
N ASN A 80 14.33 -1.61 -25.51
CA ASN A 80 13.00 -2.22 -25.41
C ASN A 80 12.94 -3.37 -24.39
N PHE A 81 13.99 -4.20 -24.30
CA PHE A 81 14.12 -5.22 -23.27
C PHE A 81 14.10 -4.61 -21.86
N ILE A 82 14.86 -3.53 -21.63
CA ILE A 82 14.87 -2.85 -20.34
C ILE A 82 13.47 -2.27 -20.02
N GLN A 83 12.77 -1.68 -21.00
CA GLN A 83 11.38 -1.22 -20.80
C GLN A 83 10.42 -2.37 -20.48
N ALA A 84 10.61 -3.56 -21.08
CA ALA A 84 9.76 -4.73 -20.85
C ALA A 84 9.79 -5.22 -19.39
N ILE A 85 10.82 -4.88 -18.61
CA ILE A 85 10.88 -5.16 -17.16
C ILE A 85 9.88 -4.25 -16.40
N GLY A 86 9.74 -2.99 -16.81
CA GLY A 86 8.89 -2.00 -16.15
C GLY A 86 7.41 -2.04 -16.59
N ASN A 87 7.16 -2.30 -17.88
CA ASN A 87 5.82 -2.21 -18.47
C ASN A 87 4.73 -3.03 -17.75
N PRO A 88 4.96 -4.29 -17.33
CA PRO A 88 3.93 -5.07 -16.64
C PRO A 88 3.46 -4.46 -15.32
N VAL A 89 4.35 -3.75 -14.60
CA VAL A 89 4.01 -3.11 -13.32
C VAL A 89 3.01 -1.98 -13.54
N PHE A 90 3.23 -1.14 -14.56
CA PHE A 90 2.30 -0.06 -14.92
C PHE A 90 1.02 -0.60 -15.57
N GLY A 91 1.11 -1.64 -16.40
CA GLY A 91 -0.05 -2.29 -17.01
C GLY A 91 -0.98 -2.96 -15.99
N ALA A 92 -0.44 -3.39 -14.84
CA ALA A 92 -1.21 -3.97 -13.74
C ALA A 92 -1.53 -2.96 -12.62
N LEU A 93 -1.30 -1.66 -12.83
CA LEU A 93 -1.34 -0.68 -11.76
C LEU A 93 -2.67 -0.63 -10.98
N PRO A 94 -3.85 -0.62 -11.64
CA PRO A 94 -5.12 -0.63 -10.92
C PRO A 94 -5.28 -1.90 -10.05
N LEU A 95 -4.83 -3.06 -10.53
CA LEU A 95 -4.88 -4.30 -9.77
C LEU A 95 -3.93 -4.26 -8.55
N LEU A 96 -2.72 -3.72 -8.71
CA LEU A 96 -1.78 -3.54 -7.60
C LEU A 96 -2.37 -2.65 -6.50
N PHE A 97 -3.05 -1.56 -6.88
CA PHE A 97 -3.75 -0.72 -5.92
C PHE A 97 -4.93 -1.42 -5.26
N ALA A 98 -5.72 -2.19 -6.00
CA ALA A 98 -6.79 -2.99 -5.42
C ALA A 98 -6.23 -3.95 -4.34
N ALA A 99 -5.09 -4.59 -4.60
CA ALA A 99 -4.40 -5.46 -3.66
C ALA A 99 -3.87 -4.69 -2.43
N GLY A 100 -3.22 -3.54 -2.64
CA GLY A 100 -2.74 -2.69 -1.54
C GLY A 100 -3.86 -2.23 -0.61
N PHE A 101 -5.00 -1.83 -1.18
CA PHE A 101 -6.18 -1.41 -0.43
C PHE A 101 -6.84 -2.55 0.33
N VAL A 102 -7.00 -3.73 -0.27
CA VAL A 102 -7.61 -4.84 0.49
C VAL A 102 -6.73 -5.22 1.67
N ILE A 103 -5.40 -5.34 1.49
CA ILE A 103 -4.46 -5.66 2.58
C ILE A 103 -4.56 -4.64 3.71
N ALA A 104 -4.54 -3.34 3.40
CA ALA A 104 -4.57 -2.30 4.42
C ALA A 104 -5.87 -2.27 5.24
N PHE A 105 -7.00 -2.69 4.65
CA PHE A 105 -8.31 -2.62 5.28
C PHE A 105 -8.80 -3.96 5.87
N THR A 106 -8.20 -5.09 5.51
CA THR A 106 -8.49 -6.42 6.09
C THR A 106 -7.39 -6.92 7.03
N ASP A 107 -6.18 -6.36 6.94
CA ASP A 107 -4.97 -6.88 7.59
C ASP A 107 -4.68 -8.36 7.22
N GLU A 108 -5.21 -8.84 6.08
CA GLU A 108 -5.06 -10.21 5.58
C GLU A 108 -4.69 -10.21 4.09
N ALA A 109 -3.56 -10.84 3.75
CA ALA A 109 -2.99 -10.79 2.41
C ALA A 109 -3.22 -12.04 1.55
N GLY A 110 -3.70 -13.15 2.13
CA GLY A 110 -3.92 -14.39 1.38
C GLY A 110 -5.24 -14.35 0.60
N VAL A 111 -6.33 -14.65 1.29
CA VAL A 111 -7.65 -14.79 0.64
C VAL A 111 -8.16 -13.46 0.12
N ALA A 112 -7.91 -12.37 0.83
CA ALA A 112 -8.39 -11.05 0.43
C ALA A 112 -7.77 -10.56 -0.88
N VAL A 113 -6.46 -10.74 -1.08
CA VAL A 113 -5.76 -10.38 -2.33
C VAL A 113 -6.20 -11.28 -3.47
N PHE A 114 -6.30 -12.60 -3.22
CA PHE A 114 -6.82 -13.53 -4.23
C PHE A 114 -8.23 -13.12 -4.69
N SER A 115 -9.10 -12.74 -3.74
CA SER A 115 -10.45 -12.26 -4.06
C SER A 115 -10.44 -10.99 -4.90
N VAL A 116 -9.52 -10.06 -4.64
CA VAL A 116 -9.35 -8.86 -5.46
C VAL A 116 -8.89 -9.17 -6.87
N ILE A 117 -7.94 -10.10 -7.06
CA ILE A 117 -7.46 -10.48 -8.40
C ILE A 117 -8.63 -11.00 -9.22
N ILE A 118 -9.41 -11.93 -8.66
CA ILE A 118 -10.59 -12.48 -9.33
C ILE A 118 -11.63 -11.38 -9.59
N ALA A 119 -11.93 -10.53 -8.60
CA ALA A 119 -12.87 -9.44 -8.74
C ALA A 119 -12.47 -8.45 -9.85
N TYR A 120 -11.18 -8.07 -9.91
CA TYR A 120 -10.69 -7.17 -10.94
C TYR A 120 -10.83 -7.76 -12.34
N LEU A 121 -10.45 -9.03 -12.53
CA LEU A 121 -10.59 -9.72 -13.81
C LEU A 121 -12.05 -9.82 -14.26
N VAL A 122 -12.97 -10.15 -13.34
CA VAL A 122 -14.41 -10.17 -13.62
C VAL A 122 -14.92 -8.78 -13.98
N PHE A 123 -14.52 -7.75 -13.23
CA PHE A 123 -14.93 -6.37 -13.49
C PHE A 123 -14.55 -5.89 -14.89
N VAL A 124 -13.31 -6.15 -15.34
CA VAL A 124 -12.88 -5.75 -16.69
C VAL A 124 -13.51 -6.63 -17.78
N ASN A 125 -13.70 -7.93 -17.52
CA ASN A 125 -14.29 -8.84 -18.49
C ASN A 125 -15.78 -8.55 -18.74
N ILE A 126 -16.54 -8.20 -17.69
CA ILE A 126 -17.94 -7.79 -17.85
C ILE A 126 -18.02 -6.54 -18.73
N GLN A 127 -17.12 -5.57 -18.56
CA GLN A 127 -17.11 -4.37 -19.41
C GLN A 127 -16.86 -4.70 -20.88
N GLN A 128 -15.92 -5.61 -21.17
CA GLN A 128 -15.63 -6.04 -22.54
C GLN A 128 -16.88 -6.52 -23.28
N ALA A 129 -17.80 -7.21 -22.60
CA ALA A 129 -19.02 -7.70 -23.20
C ALA A 129 -19.94 -6.58 -23.73
N PHE A 130 -19.74 -5.34 -23.26
CA PHE A 130 -20.55 -4.16 -23.60
C PHE A 130 -19.74 -3.06 -24.30
N ILE A 131 -18.52 -3.35 -24.75
CA ILE A 131 -17.66 -2.41 -25.49
C ILE A 131 -17.45 -2.96 -26.90
N TYR A 132 -17.99 -2.25 -27.90
CA TYR A 132 -17.97 -2.68 -29.29
C TYR A 132 -17.08 -1.74 -30.13
N PRO A 133 -16.05 -2.25 -30.84
CA PRO A 133 -15.23 -1.42 -31.70
C PRO A 133 -16.00 -0.99 -32.96
N ILE A 134 -15.90 0.29 -33.31
CA ILE A 134 -16.36 0.83 -34.59
C ILE A 134 -15.14 1.03 -35.47
N ASN A 135 -15.18 0.44 -36.67
CA ASN A 135 -14.11 0.53 -37.65
C ASN A 135 -14.63 1.15 -38.95
N THR A 136 -13.85 2.01 -39.58
CA THR A 136 -14.03 2.38 -40.99
C THR A 136 -13.19 1.47 -41.86
N GLU A 137 -13.76 1.02 -42.97
CA GLU A 137 -13.09 0.17 -43.94
C GLU A 137 -12.61 1.02 -45.12
N ALA A 138 -11.31 0.96 -45.40
CA ALA A 138 -10.71 1.56 -46.59
C ALA A 138 -10.12 0.45 -47.46
N LYS A 139 -10.34 0.54 -48.78
CA LYS A 139 -9.79 -0.40 -49.75
C LYS A 139 -8.43 0.13 -50.19
N ALA A 140 -7.36 -0.57 -49.83
CA ALA A 140 -6.01 -0.32 -50.32
C ALA A 140 -5.69 -1.28 -51.46
N ILE A 141 -5.14 -0.76 -52.55
CA ILE A 141 -4.73 -1.57 -53.70
C ILE A 141 -3.21 -1.63 -53.69
N GLU A 142 -2.66 -2.82 -53.42
CA GLU A 142 -1.24 -3.10 -53.53
C GLU A 142 -0.96 -3.64 -54.94
N THR A 143 -0.05 -3.00 -55.68
CA THR A 143 0.43 -3.55 -56.96
C THR A 143 1.68 -4.36 -56.67
N LEU A 144 1.61 -5.66 -56.90
CA LEU A 144 2.70 -6.60 -56.71
C LEU A 144 3.75 -6.42 -57.81
N ALA A 145 4.96 -6.92 -57.55
CA ALA A 145 6.11 -6.82 -58.45
C ALA A 145 5.89 -7.48 -59.84
N ASP A 146 4.90 -8.36 -59.95
CA ASP A 146 4.48 -9.00 -61.21
C ASP A 146 3.43 -8.18 -62.00
N GLY A 147 3.07 -6.99 -61.51
CA GLY A 147 2.06 -6.11 -62.12
C GLY A 147 0.62 -6.45 -61.74
N THR A 148 0.38 -7.46 -60.90
CA THR A 148 -0.97 -7.80 -60.42
C THR A 148 -1.37 -6.95 -59.22
N THR A 149 -2.64 -6.57 -59.14
CA THR A 149 -3.17 -5.77 -58.00
C THR A 149 -3.88 -6.67 -56.99
N LYS A 150 -3.49 -6.58 -55.72
CA LYS A 150 -4.24 -7.17 -54.59
C LYS A 150 -4.96 -6.07 -53.81
N GLU A 151 -6.26 -6.29 -53.61
CA GLU A 151 -7.08 -5.41 -52.79
C GLU A 151 -7.06 -5.88 -51.33
N HIS A 152 -6.66 -5.00 -50.43
CA HIS A 152 -6.64 -5.22 -49.00
C HIS A 152 -7.63 -4.27 -48.32
N THR A 153 -8.60 -4.81 -47.58
CA THR A 153 -9.47 -4.00 -46.74
C THR A 153 -8.75 -3.66 -45.44
N ILE A 154 -8.37 -2.39 -45.28
CA ILE A 154 -7.79 -1.87 -44.05
C ILE A 154 -8.95 -1.42 -43.14
N LYS A 155 -9.12 -2.12 -42.02
CA LYS A 155 -10.05 -1.72 -40.97
C LYS A 155 -9.35 -0.79 -40.00
N THR A 156 -9.74 0.48 -39.99
CA THR A 156 -9.19 1.50 -39.07
C THR A 156 -10.18 1.73 -37.94
N LEU A 157 -9.73 1.54 -36.69
CA LEU A 157 -10.55 1.79 -35.50
C LEU A 157 -10.85 3.30 -35.37
N THR A 158 -12.12 3.66 -35.56
CA THR A 158 -12.62 5.02 -35.42
C THR A 158 -13.11 5.35 -34.03
N GLY A 159 -13.67 4.37 -33.32
CA GLY A 159 -14.26 4.60 -31.99
C GLY A 159 -14.77 3.35 -31.29
N TYR A 160 -15.48 3.56 -30.18
CA TYR A 160 -16.13 2.48 -29.42
C TYR A 160 -17.56 2.85 -29.03
N ASP A 161 -18.49 1.92 -29.23
CA ASP A 161 -19.83 1.97 -28.62
C ASP A 161 -19.82 1.27 -27.25
N ILE A 162 -20.56 1.83 -26.29
CA ILE A 162 -20.61 1.35 -24.90
C ILE A 162 -22.07 1.12 -24.48
N LEU A 163 -22.34 -0.02 -23.82
CA LEU A 163 -23.65 -0.51 -23.34
C LEU A 163 -24.61 -0.94 -24.45
N TRP A 164 -25.26 0.04 -25.08
CA TRP A 164 -26.36 -0.19 -26.02
C TRP A 164 -25.89 0.28 -27.39
N TYR A 165 -25.81 -0.65 -28.33
CA TYR A 165 -25.47 -0.38 -29.73
C TYR A 165 -26.60 0.43 -30.38
N ASN A 166 -26.58 1.75 -30.23
CA ASN A 166 -27.48 2.69 -30.90
C ASN A 166 -26.89 4.10 -30.79
N GLY A 167 -26.12 4.47 -31.82
CA GLY A 167 -25.33 5.69 -31.89
C GLY A 167 -26.04 6.96 -31.41
N GLY A 168 -25.30 7.75 -30.62
CA GLY A 168 -25.54 9.18 -30.46
C GLY A 168 -26.47 9.64 -29.33
N LEU A 169 -27.43 8.84 -28.85
CA LEU A 169 -28.48 9.36 -27.94
C LEU A 169 -28.14 9.33 -26.43
N SER A 170 -26.91 8.99 -26.05
CA SER A 170 -26.57 8.79 -24.62
C SER A 170 -25.43 9.66 -24.08
N GLY A 171 -25.00 10.70 -24.80
CA GLY A 171 -23.78 11.44 -24.44
C GLY A 171 -22.57 10.52 -24.33
N ARG A 172 -22.39 9.65 -25.34
CA ARG A 172 -21.27 8.70 -25.50
C ARG A 172 -20.89 8.74 -26.98
N ASP A 173 -20.20 9.79 -27.39
CA ASP A 173 -19.68 9.92 -28.75
C ASP A 173 -18.64 8.82 -29.02
N PRO A 174 -18.80 7.96 -30.04
CA PRO A 174 -17.90 6.84 -30.26
C PRO A 174 -16.44 7.25 -30.48
N VAL A 175 -16.20 8.41 -31.12
CA VAL A 175 -14.83 8.91 -31.37
C VAL A 175 -14.19 9.32 -30.04
N ALA A 176 -14.92 10.06 -29.19
CA ALA A 176 -14.47 10.40 -27.84
C ALA A 176 -14.16 9.16 -26.97
N MET A 177 -14.87 8.04 -27.18
CA MET A 177 -14.63 6.81 -26.41
C MET A 177 -13.30 6.12 -26.74
N LYS A 178 -12.67 6.43 -27.88
CA LYS A 178 -11.35 5.90 -28.26
C LYS A 178 -10.28 6.17 -27.20
N GLY A 179 -10.34 7.32 -26.54
CA GLY A 179 -9.41 7.69 -25.46
C GLY A 179 -9.76 7.11 -24.08
N LEU A 180 -10.95 6.52 -23.91
CA LEU A 180 -11.46 6.02 -22.64
C LEU A 180 -11.50 4.49 -22.56
N VAL A 181 -11.35 3.81 -23.68
CA VAL A 181 -11.27 2.34 -23.76
C VAL A 181 -9.80 1.93 -23.95
N GLY A 182 -9.37 0.89 -23.24
CA GLY A 182 -8.01 0.37 -23.35
C GLY A 182 -7.95 -1.11 -23.01
N ASP A 183 -6.74 -1.66 -23.10
CA ASP A 183 -6.46 -3.03 -22.69
C ASP A 183 -6.07 -3.06 -21.21
N SER A 184 -6.79 -3.84 -20.42
CA SER A 184 -6.44 -4.16 -19.03
C SER A 184 -6.31 -5.66 -18.88
N LEU A 185 -5.08 -6.15 -18.69
CA LEU A 185 -4.77 -7.57 -18.50
C LEU A 185 -5.37 -8.49 -19.58
N GLY A 186 -5.37 -8.03 -20.83
CA GLY A 186 -5.90 -8.77 -21.98
C GLY A 186 -7.40 -8.56 -22.25
N PHE A 187 -8.09 -7.72 -21.46
CA PHE A 187 -9.49 -7.39 -21.68
C PHE A 187 -9.69 -5.94 -22.12
N LYS A 188 -10.56 -5.72 -23.11
CA LYS A 188 -11.01 -4.36 -23.47
C LYS A 188 -11.93 -3.83 -22.38
N SER A 189 -11.53 -2.75 -21.75
CA SER A 189 -12.26 -2.16 -20.62
C SER A 189 -12.08 -0.65 -20.58
N LEU A 190 -12.89 0.01 -19.75
CA LEU A 190 -12.74 1.43 -19.51
C LEU A 190 -11.42 1.69 -18.76
N GLN A 191 -10.67 2.67 -19.23
CA GLN A 191 -9.46 3.17 -18.58
C GLN A 191 -9.87 3.98 -17.34
N THR A 192 -10.06 3.25 -16.24
CA THR A 192 -10.42 3.83 -14.94
C THR A 192 -9.20 4.23 -14.12
N SER A 193 -8.00 3.98 -14.65
CA SER A 193 -6.74 4.16 -13.95
C SER A 193 -6.77 3.49 -12.57
N VAL A 194 -6.04 4.03 -11.60
CA VAL A 194 -5.98 3.57 -10.22
C VAL A 194 -7.34 3.58 -9.52
N PHE A 195 -8.25 4.48 -9.92
CA PHE A 195 -9.55 4.69 -9.27
C PHE A 195 -10.43 3.42 -9.25
N GLY A 196 -10.53 2.72 -10.39
CA GLY A 196 -11.29 1.46 -10.46
C GLY A 196 -10.72 0.41 -9.51
N GLY A 197 -9.38 0.30 -9.46
CA GLY A 197 -8.66 -0.58 -8.54
C GLY A 197 -8.95 -0.28 -7.07
N ILE A 198 -8.88 0.99 -6.66
CA ILE A 198 -9.18 1.42 -5.29
C ILE A 198 -10.59 1.00 -4.87
N ILE A 199 -11.59 1.23 -5.72
CA ILE A 199 -12.99 0.89 -5.41
C ILE A 199 -13.15 -0.61 -5.25
N ILE A 200 -12.56 -1.40 -6.16
CA ILE A 200 -12.60 -2.87 -6.08
C ILE A 200 -11.95 -3.36 -4.78
N GLY A 201 -10.76 -2.84 -4.44
CA GLY A 201 -10.07 -3.18 -3.19
C GLY A 201 -10.91 -2.85 -1.94
N LEU A 202 -11.58 -1.70 -1.92
CA LEU A 202 -12.45 -1.28 -0.82
C LEU A 202 -13.74 -2.13 -0.72
N ILE A 203 -14.35 -2.49 -1.85
CA ILE A 203 -15.52 -3.37 -1.89
C ILE A 203 -15.15 -4.75 -1.38
N VAL A 204 -14.06 -5.34 -1.87
CA VAL A 204 -13.60 -6.66 -1.40
C VAL A 204 -13.22 -6.60 0.08
N ALA A 205 -12.58 -5.53 0.55
CA ALA A 205 -12.29 -5.35 1.96
C ALA A 205 -13.58 -5.28 2.81
N PHE A 206 -14.62 -4.60 2.31
CA PHE A 206 -15.92 -4.56 2.96
C PHE A 206 -16.56 -5.96 3.01
N LEU A 207 -16.58 -6.68 1.89
CA LEU A 207 -17.12 -8.04 1.80
C LEU A 207 -16.36 -9.02 2.70
N TYR A 208 -15.04 -8.93 2.74
CA TYR A 208 -14.19 -9.73 3.63
C TYR A 208 -14.59 -9.51 5.09
N ARG A 209 -14.63 -8.26 5.57
CA ARG A 209 -15.01 -7.97 6.97
C ARG A 209 -16.41 -8.44 7.33
N LYS A 210 -17.33 -8.43 6.35
CA LYS A 210 -18.72 -8.82 6.58
C LYS A 210 -18.93 -10.34 6.55
N PHE A 211 -18.23 -11.06 5.67
CA PHE A 211 -18.58 -12.44 5.35
C PHE A 211 -17.48 -13.48 5.61
N ASN A 212 -16.30 -13.09 6.15
CA ASN A 212 -15.19 -14.04 6.34
C ASN A 212 -15.50 -15.20 7.30
N ALA A 213 -16.54 -15.07 8.13
CA ALA A 213 -17.00 -16.08 9.08
C ALA A 213 -18.46 -16.50 8.81
N ILE A 214 -18.97 -16.30 7.58
CA ILE A 214 -20.33 -16.70 7.22
C ILE A 214 -20.51 -18.21 7.35
N LYS A 215 -21.64 -18.65 7.89
CA LYS A 215 -22.04 -20.06 7.97
C LYS A 215 -23.19 -20.31 6.99
N PHE A 216 -23.19 -21.48 6.35
CA PHE A 216 -24.27 -21.92 5.45
C PHE A 216 -24.96 -23.17 5.99
N TRP A 217 -26.08 -23.53 5.37
CA TRP A 217 -26.69 -24.85 5.59
C TRP A 217 -25.73 -25.98 5.13
N SER A 218 -25.89 -27.19 5.67
CA SER A 218 -24.89 -28.27 5.59
C SER A 218 -24.43 -28.57 4.14
N VAL A 219 -25.36 -28.51 3.18
CA VAL A 219 -25.09 -28.75 1.74
C VAL A 219 -24.11 -27.73 1.15
N PHE A 220 -24.13 -26.47 1.60
CA PHE A 220 -23.28 -25.39 1.09
C PHE A 220 -22.09 -25.07 2.00
N ASN A 221 -21.87 -25.84 3.06
CA ASN A 221 -20.85 -25.55 4.07
C ASN A 221 -19.42 -25.55 3.49
N PHE A 222 -19.20 -26.21 2.35
CA PHE A 222 -17.93 -26.14 1.61
C PHE A 222 -17.52 -24.71 1.24
N PHE A 223 -18.49 -23.84 0.95
CA PHE A 223 -18.29 -22.44 0.57
C PHE A 223 -18.27 -21.49 1.76
N ALA A 224 -18.42 -21.98 3.00
CA ALA A 224 -18.51 -21.13 4.19
C ALA A 224 -17.18 -20.42 4.51
N GLY A 225 -17.29 -19.39 5.35
CA GLY A 225 -16.16 -18.60 5.84
C GLY A 225 -15.38 -17.90 4.72
N LYS A 226 -14.05 -17.92 4.80
CA LYS A 226 -13.16 -17.19 3.88
C LYS A 226 -13.31 -17.61 2.41
N ARG A 227 -13.75 -18.85 2.14
CA ARG A 227 -13.98 -19.35 0.78
C ARG A 227 -15.15 -18.67 0.08
N PHE A 228 -16.06 -18.07 0.85
CA PHE A 228 -17.16 -17.30 0.28
C PHE A 228 -16.70 -15.95 -0.29
N ILE A 229 -15.57 -15.41 0.16
CA ILE A 229 -15.15 -14.05 -0.19
C ILE A 229 -14.92 -13.88 -1.70
N PRO A 230 -14.19 -14.76 -2.41
CA PRO A 230 -14.06 -14.66 -3.86
C PRO A 230 -15.43 -14.72 -4.57
N ILE A 231 -16.34 -15.57 -4.11
CA ILE A 231 -17.66 -15.80 -4.73
C ILE A 231 -18.51 -14.53 -4.65
N ILE A 232 -18.68 -13.97 -3.45
CA ILE A 232 -19.46 -12.74 -3.29
C ILE A 232 -18.78 -11.54 -3.95
N SER A 233 -17.45 -11.54 -4.05
CA SER A 233 -16.71 -10.50 -4.75
C SER A 233 -17.02 -10.50 -6.24
N VAL A 234 -17.05 -11.66 -6.90
CA VAL A 234 -17.48 -11.79 -8.32
C VAL A 234 -18.86 -11.20 -8.54
N LEU A 235 -19.84 -11.57 -7.70
CA LEU A 235 -21.21 -11.06 -7.80
C LEU A 235 -21.28 -9.54 -7.60
N ALA A 236 -20.48 -8.99 -6.70
CA ALA A 236 -20.42 -7.54 -6.46
C ALA A 236 -19.82 -6.76 -7.64
N MET A 237 -19.03 -7.41 -8.52
CA MET A 237 -18.45 -6.75 -9.68
C MET A 237 -19.45 -6.51 -10.81
N VAL A 238 -20.54 -7.28 -10.87
CA VAL A 238 -21.60 -7.09 -11.87
C VAL A 238 -22.21 -5.69 -11.79
N PRO A 239 -22.86 -5.28 -10.66
CA PRO A 239 -23.42 -3.94 -10.58
C PRO A 239 -22.34 -2.85 -10.66
N LEU A 240 -21.11 -3.12 -10.20
CA LEU A 240 -20.01 -2.17 -10.29
C LEU A 240 -19.59 -1.92 -11.75
N ALA A 241 -19.48 -2.96 -12.57
CA ALA A 241 -19.13 -2.82 -13.98
C ALA A 241 -20.19 -2.01 -14.74
N PHE A 242 -21.48 -2.29 -14.52
CA PHE A 242 -22.57 -1.51 -15.11
C PHE A 242 -22.55 -0.06 -14.64
N LEU A 243 -22.30 0.21 -13.36
CA LEU A 243 -22.14 1.57 -12.85
C LEU A 243 -21.05 2.31 -13.63
N PHE A 244 -19.89 1.70 -13.85
CA PHE A 244 -18.81 2.32 -14.60
C PHE A 244 -19.14 2.51 -16.08
N LEU A 245 -19.74 1.52 -16.74
CA LEU A 245 -20.19 1.65 -18.13
C LEU A 245 -21.21 2.78 -18.32
N ILE A 246 -22.05 3.04 -17.31
CA ILE A 246 -23.05 4.11 -17.36
C ILE A 246 -22.42 5.48 -17.12
N PHE A 247 -21.64 5.62 -16.04
CA PHE A 247 -21.21 6.92 -15.51
C PHE A 247 -19.81 7.35 -15.96
N TRP A 248 -18.88 6.42 -16.15
CA TRP A 248 -17.49 6.74 -16.49
C TRP A 248 -17.32 7.45 -17.84
N PRO A 249 -18.07 7.10 -18.91
CA PRO A 249 -18.01 7.84 -20.17
C PRO A 249 -18.25 9.35 -20.03
N TRP A 250 -19.11 9.77 -19.10
CA TRP A 250 -19.40 11.18 -18.83
C TRP A 250 -18.25 11.88 -18.12
N VAL A 251 -17.61 11.20 -17.16
CA VAL A 251 -16.40 11.70 -16.48
C VAL A 251 -15.29 11.90 -17.49
N GLY A 252 -15.07 10.92 -18.36
CA GLY A 252 -14.06 10.97 -19.42
C GLY A 252 -14.31 12.10 -20.41
N GLN A 253 -15.55 12.26 -20.89
CA GLN A 253 -15.91 13.39 -21.77
C GLN A 253 -15.77 14.74 -21.07
N GLY A 254 -16.12 14.85 -19.79
CA GLY A 254 -15.91 16.07 -19.02
C GLY A 254 -14.42 16.44 -18.91
N LEU A 255 -13.55 15.45 -18.65
CA LEU A 255 -12.10 15.66 -18.63
C LEU A 255 -11.55 16.02 -20.01
N ALA A 256 -12.03 15.38 -21.07
CA ALA A 256 -11.63 15.67 -22.45
C ALA A 256 -12.06 17.08 -22.88
N ALA A 257 -13.31 17.46 -22.63
CA ALA A 257 -13.82 18.81 -22.93
C ALA A 257 -13.08 19.88 -22.12
N PHE A 258 -12.73 19.60 -20.87
CA PHE A 258 -11.90 20.50 -20.07
C PHE A 258 -10.48 20.63 -20.64
N GLY A 259 -9.87 19.52 -21.07
CA GLY A 259 -8.60 19.53 -21.78
C GLY A 259 -8.67 20.34 -23.09
N GLU A 260 -9.75 20.19 -23.86
CA GLU A 260 -9.98 20.96 -25.09
C GLU A 260 -10.11 22.46 -24.84
N ALA A 261 -10.92 22.85 -23.85
CA ALA A 261 -11.04 24.24 -23.45
C ALA A 261 -9.70 24.83 -22.99
N LEU A 262 -8.90 24.02 -22.29
CA LEU A 262 -7.59 24.42 -21.81
C LEU A 262 -6.56 24.58 -22.94
N GLY A 263 -6.56 23.69 -23.94
CA GLY A 263 -5.67 23.79 -25.10
C GLY A 263 -5.91 25.05 -25.94
N LYS A 264 -7.14 25.56 -25.95
CA LYS A 264 -7.56 26.81 -26.60
C LYS A 264 -7.28 28.07 -25.77
N ALA A 265 -6.93 27.95 -24.50
CA ALA A 265 -6.70 29.09 -23.62
C ALA A 265 -5.41 29.83 -24.01
N THR A 266 -5.49 31.16 -24.14
CA THR A 266 -4.37 32.00 -24.60
C THR A 266 -3.36 32.28 -23.48
N TYR A 267 -3.80 32.34 -22.23
CA TYR A 267 -2.96 32.65 -21.07
C TYR A 267 -3.34 31.81 -19.85
N GLY A 268 -2.34 31.43 -19.05
CA GLY A 268 -2.55 30.69 -17.80
C GLY A 268 -2.91 29.20 -17.99
N ASP A 269 -2.88 28.72 -19.23
CA ASP A 269 -3.11 27.33 -19.60
C ASP A 269 -2.19 26.37 -18.85
N SER A 270 -0.88 26.64 -18.84
CA SER A 270 0.10 25.81 -18.11
C SER A 270 -0.12 25.85 -16.59
N PHE A 271 -0.58 26.98 -16.04
CA PHE A 271 -0.90 27.08 -14.62
C PHE A 271 -2.07 26.16 -14.26
N ILE A 272 -3.19 26.30 -14.98
CA ILE A 272 -4.39 25.49 -14.76
C ILE A 272 -4.06 24.01 -14.99
N PHE A 273 -3.30 23.69 -16.03
CA PHE A 273 -2.80 22.34 -16.28
C PHE A 273 -2.04 21.80 -15.07
N GLY A 274 -1.03 22.52 -14.58
CA GLY A 274 -0.20 22.08 -13.46
C GLY A 274 -1.01 21.87 -12.17
N TYR A 275 -1.99 22.73 -11.90
CA TYR A 275 -2.86 22.57 -10.74
C TYR A 275 -3.77 21.34 -10.86
N VAL A 276 -4.43 21.17 -12.01
CA VAL A 276 -5.40 20.09 -12.24
C VAL A 276 -4.70 18.75 -12.35
N GLU A 277 -3.61 18.64 -13.12
CA GLU A 277 -2.79 17.44 -13.24
C GLU A 277 -2.39 16.93 -11.86
N ARG A 278 -1.79 17.81 -11.05
CA ARG A 278 -1.33 17.45 -9.71
C ARG A 278 -2.47 17.11 -8.77
N SER A 279 -3.60 17.81 -8.87
CA SER A 279 -4.79 17.52 -8.08
C SER A 279 -5.42 16.17 -8.37
N LEU A 280 -5.22 15.64 -9.58
CA LEU A 280 -5.76 14.36 -10.05
C LEU A 280 -4.83 13.17 -9.79
N VAL A 281 -3.56 13.39 -9.43
CA VAL A 281 -2.58 12.34 -9.11
C VAL A 281 -3.09 11.35 -8.05
N PRO A 282 -3.68 11.78 -6.89
CA PRO A 282 -4.20 10.86 -5.87
C PRO A 282 -5.26 9.86 -6.36
N PHE A 283 -5.93 10.19 -7.46
CA PHE A 283 -6.99 9.40 -8.04
C PHE A 283 -6.53 8.61 -9.28
N GLY A 284 -5.28 8.83 -9.74
CA GLY A 284 -4.77 8.30 -11.00
C GLY A 284 -5.42 8.92 -12.25
N LEU A 285 -6.32 9.90 -12.11
CA LEU A 285 -7.09 10.46 -13.23
C LEU A 285 -6.29 11.44 -14.09
N HIS A 286 -5.10 11.82 -13.63
CA HIS A 286 -4.22 12.74 -14.32
C HIS A 286 -3.84 12.24 -15.74
N HIS A 287 -3.70 10.92 -15.94
CA HIS A 287 -3.44 10.32 -17.26
C HIS A 287 -4.56 10.53 -18.28
N VAL A 288 -5.82 10.51 -17.84
CA VAL A 288 -6.98 10.77 -18.70
C VAL A 288 -7.08 12.26 -19.02
N PHE A 289 -6.75 13.12 -18.04
CA PHE A 289 -6.77 14.56 -18.22
C PHE A 289 -5.71 15.04 -19.23
N TYR A 290 -4.45 14.63 -19.08
CA TYR A 290 -3.40 15.16 -19.94
C TYR A 290 -3.36 14.52 -21.34
N SER A 291 -3.95 13.33 -21.55
CA SER A 291 -3.82 12.59 -22.81
C SER A 291 -4.35 13.38 -24.02
N ALA A 292 -5.44 14.12 -23.85
CA ALA A 292 -5.98 15.02 -24.86
C ALA A 292 -4.96 16.11 -25.25
N LEU A 293 -4.28 16.70 -24.26
CA LEU A 293 -3.28 17.75 -24.48
C LEU A 293 -1.95 17.20 -24.99
N TRP A 294 -1.58 15.98 -24.63
CA TRP A 294 -0.27 15.41 -24.97
C TRP A 294 -0.24 14.73 -26.33
N TYR A 295 -1.35 14.17 -26.79
CA TYR A 295 -1.38 13.27 -27.94
C TYR A 295 -2.36 13.69 -29.06
N THR A 296 -3.11 14.77 -28.88
CA THR A 296 -4.09 15.22 -29.88
C THR A 296 -3.84 16.67 -30.25
N GLN A 297 -4.41 17.11 -31.39
CA GLN A 297 -4.34 18.48 -31.89
C GLN A 297 -4.71 19.57 -30.87
N VAL A 298 -5.48 19.23 -29.83
CA VAL A 298 -5.79 20.12 -28.71
C VAL A 298 -4.54 20.69 -28.02
N GLY A 299 -3.49 19.88 -27.90
CA GLY A 299 -2.21 20.33 -27.34
C GLY A 299 -1.41 21.27 -28.23
N GLY A 300 -1.67 21.20 -29.53
CA GLY A 300 -0.92 21.83 -30.61
C GLY A 300 -0.95 20.97 -31.86
N ASP A 301 -0.83 21.60 -33.02
CA ASP A 301 -0.77 20.96 -34.33
C ASP A 301 0.24 21.73 -35.22
N LEU A 302 1.45 21.17 -35.36
CA LEU A 302 2.48 21.83 -36.17
C LEU A 302 2.21 21.73 -37.67
N SER A 303 1.48 20.72 -38.13
CA SER A 303 1.11 20.56 -39.54
C SER A 303 0.15 21.65 -39.98
N SER A 304 -0.88 21.91 -39.17
CA SER A 304 -1.79 23.03 -39.37
C SER A 304 -1.07 24.38 -39.24
N ALA A 305 -0.16 24.52 -38.26
CA ALA A 305 0.60 25.75 -38.09
C ALA A 305 1.53 26.05 -39.28
N TYR A 306 2.19 25.03 -39.83
CA TYR A 306 3.01 25.16 -41.05
C TYR A 306 2.16 25.58 -42.25
N THR A 307 0.97 25.00 -42.42
CA THR A 307 0.04 25.39 -43.49
C THR A 307 -0.38 26.86 -43.36
N ASN A 308 -0.65 27.33 -42.14
CA ASN A 308 -0.97 28.74 -41.89
C ASN A 308 0.23 29.66 -42.19
N PHE A 309 1.44 29.22 -41.83
CA PHE A 309 2.68 29.95 -42.10
C PHE A 309 2.92 30.13 -43.61
N THR A 310 2.74 29.08 -44.42
CA THR A 310 2.91 29.17 -45.87
C THR A 310 1.76 29.92 -46.55
N ASN A 311 0.52 29.79 -46.05
CA ASN A 311 -0.64 30.58 -46.52
C ASN A 311 -0.45 32.09 -46.30
N ALA A 312 0.30 32.48 -45.27
CA ALA A 312 0.70 33.88 -45.05
C ALA A 312 1.83 34.35 -46.00
N GLY A 313 2.27 33.50 -46.93
CA GLY A 313 3.34 33.78 -47.89
C GLY A 313 4.74 33.66 -47.30
N HIS A 314 4.89 33.06 -46.12
CA HIS A 314 6.20 32.82 -45.50
C HIS A 314 6.82 31.53 -46.03
N ILE A 315 8.14 31.49 -46.11
CA ILE A 315 8.86 30.33 -46.63
C ILE A 315 10.00 29.90 -45.69
N ILE A 316 10.17 28.59 -45.56
CA ILE A 316 11.35 27.98 -44.93
C ILE A 316 12.41 27.79 -46.01
N ILE A 317 13.66 28.10 -45.67
CA ILE A 317 14.79 28.10 -46.59
C ILE A 317 15.74 26.97 -46.22
N ASP A 318 16.18 26.20 -47.22
CA ASP A 318 17.22 25.21 -47.03
C ASP A 318 18.58 25.93 -46.95
N PRO A 319 19.31 25.85 -45.82
CA PRO A 319 20.59 26.52 -45.68
C PRO A 319 21.65 26.01 -46.65
N ALA A 320 21.52 24.79 -47.20
CA ALA A 320 22.48 24.23 -48.14
C ALA A 320 22.31 24.79 -49.57
N THR A 321 21.07 25.10 -49.98
CA THR A 321 20.77 25.56 -51.35
C THR A 321 20.36 27.04 -51.40
N ASN A 322 20.10 27.65 -50.25
CA ASN A 322 19.55 29.00 -50.10
C ASN A 322 18.23 29.21 -50.88
N ALA A 323 17.51 28.13 -51.14
CA ALA A 323 16.22 28.11 -51.83
C ALA A 323 15.09 27.75 -50.86
N ALA A 324 13.85 28.07 -51.25
CA ALA A 324 12.68 27.61 -50.50
C ALA A 324 12.65 26.08 -50.45
N VAL A 325 12.40 25.52 -49.27
CA VAL A 325 12.26 24.08 -49.09
C VAL A 325 11.03 23.61 -49.85
N VAL A 326 11.23 22.70 -50.81
CA VAL A 326 10.15 22.01 -51.52
C VAL A 326 9.96 20.63 -50.88
N ALA A 327 8.72 20.25 -50.60
CA ALA A 327 8.42 18.93 -50.04
C ALA A 327 8.79 17.84 -51.07
N SER A 328 9.86 17.07 -50.81
CA SER A 328 10.29 15.94 -51.65
C SER A 328 10.44 14.68 -50.82
N GLU A 329 10.06 13.53 -51.37
CA GLU A 329 10.27 12.23 -50.72
C GLU A 329 11.74 11.75 -50.80
N ALA A 330 12.17 11.15 -49.68
CA ALA A 330 13.30 10.23 -49.49
C ALA A 330 14.75 10.78 -49.35
N ASN A 331 15.42 10.24 -48.31
CA ASN A 331 16.84 9.99 -47.95
C ASN A 331 18.03 10.83 -48.47
N THR A 332 17.86 11.71 -49.45
CA THR A 332 18.91 12.63 -49.95
C THR A 332 18.63 14.09 -49.62
N ALA A 333 17.46 14.39 -49.03
CA ALA A 333 17.04 15.73 -48.64
C ALA A 333 17.66 16.17 -47.29
N SER A 334 17.87 17.48 -47.13
CA SER A 334 18.35 18.08 -45.87
C SER A 334 17.42 17.76 -44.70
N GLY A 335 17.93 17.84 -43.46
CA GLY A 335 17.13 17.57 -42.26
C GLY A 335 15.86 18.42 -42.19
N VAL A 336 15.95 19.69 -42.60
CA VAL A 336 14.81 20.63 -42.65
C VAL A 336 13.80 20.23 -43.72
N ALA A 337 14.25 19.78 -44.89
CA ALA A 337 13.37 19.29 -45.95
C ALA A 337 12.60 18.02 -45.54
N ASN A 338 13.26 17.08 -44.86
CA ASN A 338 12.60 15.90 -44.31
C ASN A 338 11.55 16.27 -43.24
N TRP A 339 11.84 17.27 -42.40
CA TRP A 339 10.90 17.80 -41.43
C TRP A 339 9.66 18.40 -42.10
N VAL A 340 9.84 19.30 -43.08
CA VAL A 340 8.74 19.90 -43.85
C VAL A 340 7.90 18.85 -44.58
N TYR A 341 8.55 17.87 -45.22
CA TYR A 341 7.85 16.75 -45.85
C TYR A 341 6.99 15.99 -44.82
N SER A 342 7.52 15.74 -43.62
CA SER A 342 6.76 15.05 -42.56
C SER A 342 5.59 15.88 -42.01
N LEU A 343 5.73 17.21 -41.93
CA LEU A 343 4.64 18.09 -41.52
C LEU A 343 3.46 18.03 -42.50
N LEU A 344 3.74 17.92 -43.80
CA LEU A 344 2.69 17.86 -44.82
C LEU A 344 2.06 16.47 -44.95
N ASN A 345 2.86 15.40 -44.85
CA ASN A 345 2.45 14.04 -45.22
C ASN A 345 2.23 13.09 -44.04
N LYS A 346 2.65 13.46 -42.82
CA LYS A 346 2.51 12.64 -41.60
C LYS A 346 1.93 13.48 -40.45
N GLN A 347 0.69 13.94 -40.63
CA GLN A 347 0.07 14.91 -39.70
C GLN A 347 -0.16 14.34 -38.29
N ASP A 348 -0.41 13.04 -38.20
CA ASP A 348 -0.69 12.33 -36.94
C ASP A 348 0.45 12.41 -35.92
N ILE A 349 1.71 12.42 -36.36
CA ILE A 349 2.88 12.50 -35.46
C ILE A 349 3.21 13.94 -35.01
N TRP A 350 2.53 14.95 -35.55
CA TRP A 350 2.77 16.37 -35.27
C TRP A 350 1.63 17.03 -34.48
N GLN A 351 0.83 16.20 -33.80
CA GLN A 351 -0.29 16.62 -32.96
C GLN A 351 -0.08 16.24 -31.50
N GLY A 352 -0.35 17.18 -30.60
CA GLY A 352 -0.23 16.99 -29.16
C GLY A 352 1.14 17.37 -28.60
N ASP A 353 1.13 18.02 -27.44
CA ASP A 353 2.32 18.67 -26.89
C ASP A 353 3.47 17.68 -26.64
N SER A 354 3.16 16.48 -26.11
CA SER A 354 4.16 15.44 -25.86
C SER A 354 4.67 14.82 -27.15
N THR A 355 3.77 14.50 -28.09
CA THR A 355 4.17 13.89 -29.38
C THR A 355 5.08 14.84 -30.15
N ILE A 356 4.65 16.10 -30.28
CA ILE A 356 5.44 17.16 -30.93
C ILE A 356 6.80 17.29 -30.24
N SER A 357 6.82 17.40 -28.91
CA SER A 357 8.06 17.56 -28.14
C SER A 357 9.07 16.44 -28.42
N LEU A 358 8.63 15.19 -28.45
CA LEU A 358 9.50 14.04 -28.74
C LEU A 358 9.95 13.99 -30.20
N GLN A 359 9.14 14.45 -31.16
CA GLN A 359 9.53 14.51 -32.56
C GLN A 359 10.50 15.66 -32.84
N VAL A 360 10.33 16.82 -32.19
CA VAL A 360 11.25 17.97 -32.30
C VAL A 360 12.65 17.60 -31.80
N VAL A 361 12.75 16.88 -30.68
CA VAL A 361 14.05 16.40 -30.16
C VAL A 361 14.80 15.53 -31.17
N LYS A 362 14.07 14.70 -31.94
CA LYS A 362 14.66 13.78 -32.93
C LYS A 362 15.16 14.46 -34.20
N GLN A 363 14.86 15.74 -34.41
CA GLN A 363 15.30 16.44 -35.62
C GLN A 363 16.83 16.56 -35.64
N THR A 364 17.42 16.38 -36.82
CA THR A 364 18.89 16.36 -37.00
C THR A 364 19.51 17.76 -37.10
N PHE A 365 18.70 18.81 -37.22
CA PHE A 365 19.11 20.20 -37.34
C PHE A 365 18.69 21.00 -36.11
N ASN A 366 19.41 22.09 -35.81
CA ASN A 366 19.18 22.90 -34.60
C ASN A 366 18.50 24.24 -34.88
N ASP A 367 18.72 24.80 -36.06
CA ASP A 367 18.21 26.11 -36.44
C ASP A 367 17.33 25.99 -37.69
N VAL A 368 16.37 26.90 -37.81
CA VAL A 368 15.50 27.04 -38.99
C VAL A 368 15.75 28.41 -39.61
N THR A 369 16.11 28.41 -40.89
CA THR A 369 16.20 29.63 -41.69
C THR A 369 14.88 29.83 -42.44
N PHE A 370 14.34 31.04 -42.37
CA PHE A 370 13.06 31.37 -42.97
C PHE A 370 13.04 32.81 -43.47
N ARG A 371 12.03 33.14 -44.27
CA ARG A 371 11.78 34.49 -44.76
C ARG A 371 10.29 34.79 -44.71
N LEU A 372 9.97 35.89 -44.05
CA LEU A 372 8.61 36.38 -43.93
C LEU A 372 8.15 37.07 -45.21
N SER A 373 6.85 37.06 -45.44
CA SER A 373 6.24 37.70 -46.60
C SER A 373 6.50 39.21 -46.52
N GLY A 374 6.99 39.80 -47.61
CA GLY A 374 7.38 41.21 -47.66
C GLY A 374 8.79 41.52 -47.16
N ASN A 375 9.52 40.55 -46.59
CA ASN A 375 10.93 40.73 -46.20
C ASN A 375 11.88 40.19 -47.28
N THR A 376 12.98 40.90 -47.53
CA THR A 376 14.04 40.48 -48.46
C THR A 376 15.15 39.68 -47.79
N GLU A 377 15.32 39.83 -46.47
CA GLU A 377 16.38 39.17 -45.70
C GLU A 377 15.90 37.87 -45.05
N ASN A 378 16.80 36.89 -45.01
CA ASN A 378 16.58 35.62 -44.34
C ASN A 378 16.85 35.79 -42.83
N GLN A 379 15.99 35.19 -42.02
CA GLN A 379 16.14 35.14 -40.57
C GLN A 379 16.42 33.70 -40.14
N THR A 380 17.21 33.53 -39.09
CA THR A 380 17.52 32.21 -38.53
C THR A 380 17.22 32.22 -37.04
N LEU A 381 16.43 31.24 -36.59
CA LEU A 381 16.10 31.04 -35.18
C LEU A 381 16.38 29.59 -34.78
N PRO A 382 16.78 29.32 -33.53
CA PRO A 382 16.78 27.97 -32.99
C PRO A 382 15.39 27.33 -33.15
N LEU A 383 15.35 26.02 -33.40
CA LEU A 383 14.14 25.29 -33.77
C LEU A 383 12.97 25.53 -32.80
N TYR A 384 13.20 25.48 -31.48
CA TYR A 384 12.14 25.75 -30.51
C TYR A 384 11.67 27.21 -30.55
N ALA A 385 12.58 28.17 -30.73
CA ALA A 385 12.23 29.58 -30.85
C ALA A 385 11.45 29.84 -32.14
N PHE A 386 11.84 29.23 -33.26
CA PHE A 386 11.10 29.30 -34.52
C PHE A 386 9.66 28.78 -34.35
N ILE A 387 9.48 27.59 -33.75
CA ILE A 387 8.14 27.01 -33.54
C ILE A 387 7.31 27.89 -32.61
N GLN A 388 7.91 28.42 -31.54
CA GLN A 388 7.22 29.33 -30.63
C GLN A 388 6.77 30.60 -31.34
N ASP A 389 7.67 31.27 -32.04
CA ASP A 389 7.46 32.64 -32.52
C ASP A 389 6.69 32.66 -33.84
N GLN A 390 6.92 31.67 -34.72
CA GLN A 390 6.31 31.64 -36.06
C GLN A 390 5.07 30.73 -36.12
N PHE A 391 5.03 29.64 -35.35
CA PHE A 391 3.88 28.73 -35.31
C PHE A 391 2.99 28.97 -34.09
N ALA A 392 3.29 29.98 -33.27
CA ALA A 392 2.55 30.32 -32.05
C ALA A 392 2.34 29.11 -31.11
N THR A 393 3.25 28.14 -31.15
CA THR A 393 3.12 26.86 -30.44
C THR A 393 4.28 26.68 -29.48
N ARG A 394 3.98 26.61 -28.17
CA ARG A 394 4.99 26.38 -27.14
C ARG A 394 5.13 24.91 -26.82
N VAL A 395 6.19 24.32 -27.35
CA VAL A 395 6.47 22.88 -27.26
C VAL A 395 6.97 22.50 -25.85
N GLY A 396 6.27 21.61 -25.18
CA GLY A 396 6.59 21.14 -23.83
C GLY A 396 5.93 21.95 -22.71
N ARG A 397 5.04 22.89 -23.03
CA ARG A 397 4.37 23.77 -22.04
C ARG A 397 3.54 23.01 -21.01
N PHE A 398 3.07 21.81 -21.33
CA PHE A 398 2.34 20.91 -20.44
C PHE A 398 3.23 19.79 -19.86
N MET A 399 4.55 19.95 -19.91
CA MET A 399 5.52 19.00 -19.36
C MET A 399 6.58 19.67 -18.49
N GLN A 400 7.12 20.81 -18.93
CA GLN A 400 8.31 21.44 -18.35
C GLN A 400 8.20 21.80 -16.87
N GLY A 401 7.02 22.17 -16.38
CA GLY A 401 6.81 22.53 -14.97
C GLY A 401 7.21 21.43 -13.98
N LYS A 402 7.18 20.17 -14.43
CA LYS A 402 7.54 18.99 -13.63
C LYS A 402 8.97 19.06 -13.09
N TYR A 403 9.92 19.43 -13.94
CA TYR A 403 11.35 19.39 -13.62
C TYR A 403 11.71 20.19 -12.35
N THR A 404 11.15 21.38 -12.18
CA THR A 404 11.46 22.27 -11.05
C THR A 404 11.05 21.66 -9.71
N PHE A 405 9.79 21.28 -9.54
CA PHE A 405 9.33 20.80 -8.24
C PHE A 405 9.72 19.35 -7.97
N MET A 406 9.90 18.51 -9.00
CA MET A 406 10.29 17.11 -8.82
C MET A 406 11.75 16.95 -8.44
N GLN A 407 12.64 17.77 -9.01
CA GLN A 407 14.08 17.70 -8.75
C GLN A 407 14.52 18.56 -7.56
N MET A 408 13.83 19.68 -7.28
CA MET A 408 14.23 20.60 -6.20
C MET A 408 13.15 20.75 -5.13
N GLY A 409 11.89 20.95 -5.51
CA GLY A 409 10.80 21.17 -4.53
C GLY A 409 10.60 20.01 -3.55
N LEU A 410 10.27 18.82 -4.08
CA LEU A 410 9.94 17.63 -3.29
C LEU A 410 11.14 17.08 -2.49
N PRO A 411 12.38 17.04 -3.00
CA PRO A 411 13.54 16.71 -2.17
C PRO A 411 13.73 17.65 -0.98
N PHE A 412 13.47 18.95 -1.14
CA PHE A 412 13.52 19.90 -0.04
C PHE A 412 12.30 19.80 0.89
N ALA A 413 11.14 19.37 0.39
CA ALA A 413 10.01 18.97 1.22
C ALA A 413 10.36 17.77 2.12
N ALA A 414 11.02 16.76 1.54
CA ALA A 414 11.52 15.60 2.28
C ALA A 414 12.54 16.01 3.35
N LEU A 415 13.48 16.90 3.01
CA LEU A 415 14.42 17.47 3.98
C LEU A 415 13.69 18.21 5.12
N ALA A 416 12.63 18.96 4.81
CA ALA A 416 11.80 19.62 5.81
C ALA A 416 11.11 18.62 6.76
N MET A 417 10.61 17.50 6.25
CA MET A 417 10.03 16.42 7.07
C MET A 417 11.07 15.83 8.03
N VAL A 418 12.29 15.55 7.55
CA VAL A 418 13.39 15.06 8.39
C VAL A 418 13.74 16.08 9.47
N MET A 419 13.91 17.35 9.10
CA MET A 419 14.28 18.41 10.04
C MET A 419 13.18 18.69 11.07
N ALA A 420 11.93 18.47 10.70
CA ALA A 420 10.80 18.62 11.60
C ALA A 420 10.68 17.49 12.63
N ALA A 421 11.27 16.31 12.36
CA ALA A 421 11.29 15.19 13.29
C ALA A 421 12.16 15.47 14.55
N PRO A 422 11.83 14.86 15.71
CA PRO A 422 12.69 14.85 16.90
C PRO A 422 14.11 14.40 16.55
N LYS A 423 15.12 14.99 17.19
CA LYS A 423 16.54 14.78 16.84
C LYS A 423 16.93 13.29 16.82
N ASP A 424 16.43 12.52 17.79
CA ASP A 424 16.60 11.08 17.96
C ASP A 424 15.93 10.24 16.86
N LYS A 425 14.85 10.75 16.26
CA LYS A 425 14.10 10.08 15.18
C LYS A 425 14.46 10.56 13.77
N ARG A 426 15.36 11.54 13.63
CA ARG A 426 15.76 12.06 12.30
C ARG A 426 16.40 11.01 11.41
N LYS A 427 17.17 10.08 11.97
CA LYS A 427 17.75 8.97 11.20
C LYS A 427 16.66 8.08 10.60
N LEU A 428 15.64 7.76 11.38
CA LEU A 428 14.46 7.01 10.93
C LEU A 428 13.65 7.78 9.88
N ALA A 429 13.43 9.08 10.10
CA ALA A 429 12.77 9.94 9.12
C ALA A 429 13.54 9.97 7.80
N MET A 430 14.87 10.14 7.87
CA MET A 430 15.76 10.19 6.71
C MET A 430 15.70 8.87 5.93
N SER A 431 15.80 7.72 6.61
CA SER A 431 15.70 6.42 5.93
C SER A 431 14.36 6.20 5.24
N ALA A 432 13.29 6.86 5.72
CA ALA A 432 11.96 6.75 5.14
C ALA A 432 11.80 7.64 3.88
N VAL A 433 12.27 8.89 3.91
CA VAL A 433 12.00 9.85 2.83
C VAL A 433 13.14 10.00 1.82
N LEU A 434 14.37 9.61 2.16
CA LEU A 434 15.52 9.77 1.26
C LEU A 434 15.40 8.94 -0.03
N PRO A 435 15.00 7.64 0.00
CA PRO A 435 14.81 6.88 -1.23
C PRO A 435 13.73 7.51 -2.12
N ALA A 436 12.63 7.96 -1.52
CA ALA A 436 11.54 8.65 -2.20
C ALA A 436 12.02 9.96 -2.86
N ALA A 437 12.77 10.79 -2.13
CA ALA A 437 13.42 12.01 -2.63
C ALA A 437 14.34 11.73 -3.82
N PHE A 438 15.16 10.69 -3.70
CA PHE A 438 16.09 10.28 -4.75
C PHE A 438 15.35 9.79 -6.00
N THR A 439 14.29 9.00 -5.85
CA THR A 439 13.45 8.55 -6.97
C THR A 439 12.80 9.75 -7.67
N SER A 440 12.17 10.67 -6.94
CA SER A 440 11.59 11.90 -7.51
C SER A 440 12.61 12.71 -8.28
N PHE A 441 13.82 12.86 -7.73
CA PHE A 441 14.90 13.57 -8.39
C PHE A 441 15.36 12.87 -9.68
N LEU A 442 15.63 11.56 -9.60
CA LEU A 442 16.26 10.81 -10.69
C LEU A 442 15.28 10.50 -11.82
N THR A 443 14.08 10.02 -11.50
CA THR A 443 13.10 9.54 -12.49
C THR A 443 11.85 10.39 -12.61
N GLY A 444 11.61 11.33 -11.69
CA GLY A 444 10.42 12.19 -11.70
C GLY A 444 9.18 11.53 -11.08
N ILE A 445 9.30 10.37 -10.45
CA ILE A 445 8.18 9.69 -9.75
C ILE A 445 8.01 10.32 -8.37
N THR A 446 6.87 10.95 -8.11
CA THR A 446 6.66 11.82 -6.94
C THR A 446 5.80 11.19 -5.84
N GLU A 447 4.98 10.21 -6.19
CA GLU A 447 4.03 9.52 -5.34
C GLU A 447 4.67 9.00 -4.03
N PRO A 448 5.89 8.41 -4.03
CA PRO A 448 6.58 8.00 -2.80
C PRO A 448 6.73 9.10 -1.76
N ILE A 449 6.86 10.36 -2.17
CA ILE A 449 6.99 11.50 -1.28
C ILE A 449 5.63 12.13 -1.03
N GLU A 450 4.86 12.37 -2.09
CA GLU A 450 3.58 13.08 -2.02
C GLU A 450 2.60 12.41 -1.06
N PHE A 451 2.57 11.07 -1.06
CA PHE A 451 1.62 10.34 -0.25
C PHE A 451 2.02 10.27 1.23
N THR A 452 3.25 10.66 1.57
CA THR A 452 3.67 10.84 2.96
C THR A 452 2.99 12.03 3.64
N PHE A 453 2.45 12.99 2.88
CA PHE A 453 1.80 14.19 3.43
C PHE A 453 0.38 14.43 2.92
N LEU A 454 0.01 13.93 1.74
CA LEU A 454 -1.34 14.01 1.18
C LEU A 454 -2.41 13.57 2.21
N PHE A 455 -2.24 12.38 2.79
CA PHE A 455 -3.18 11.82 3.77
C PHE A 455 -3.00 12.38 5.18
N LEU A 456 -1.92 13.13 5.45
CA LEU A 456 -1.76 13.82 6.72
C LEU A 456 -2.43 15.20 6.72
N SER A 457 -2.40 15.87 5.58
CA SER A 457 -2.98 17.19 5.39
C SER A 457 -3.35 17.41 3.92
N PRO A 458 -4.61 17.13 3.54
CA PRO A 458 -5.16 17.48 2.23
C PRO A 458 -4.82 18.91 1.79
N PHE A 459 -4.91 19.88 2.70
CA PHE A 459 -4.58 21.28 2.40
C PHE A 459 -3.11 21.48 2.02
N LEU A 460 -2.18 20.71 2.61
CA LEU A 460 -0.75 20.81 2.26
C LEU A 460 -0.50 20.26 0.84
N PHE A 461 -1.32 19.30 0.41
CA PHE A 461 -1.27 18.80 -0.96
C PHE A 461 -2.00 19.72 -1.95
N TRP A 462 -3.31 19.86 -1.86
CA TRP A 462 -4.09 20.63 -2.84
C TRP A 462 -3.89 22.15 -2.73
N GLY A 463 -3.83 22.68 -1.50
CA GLY A 463 -3.75 24.13 -1.29
C GLY A 463 -2.34 24.70 -1.45
N VAL A 464 -1.30 23.89 -1.23
CA VAL A 464 0.10 24.35 -1.26
C VAL A 464 0.88 23.67 -2.36
N HIS A 465 1.05 22.34 -2.29
CA HIS A 465 1.90 21.62 -3.25
C HIS A 465 1.38 21.72 -4.69
N ALA A 466 0.11 21.44 -4.94
CA ALA A 466 -0.49 21.54 -6.28
C ALA A 466 -0.47 22.98 -6.81
N PHE A 467 -0.62 23.97 -5.93
CA PHE A 467 -0.48 25.39 -6.29
C PHE A 467 0.96 25.73 -6.69
N LEU A 468 1.96 25.29 -5.92
CA LEU A 468 3.37 25.49 -6.28
C LEU A 468 3.73 24.75 -7.57
N CYS A 469 3.19 23.56 -7.82
CA CYS A 469 3.32 22.90 -9.12
C CYS A 469 2.76 23.79 -10.25
N ALA A 470 1.54 24.32 -10.10
CA ALA A 470 0.93 25.23 -11.07
C ALA A 470 1.79 26.47 -11.36
N VAL A 471 2.38 27.07 -10.32
CA VAL A 471 3.30 28.20 -10.47
C VAL A 471 4.56 27.78 -11.23
N ALA A 472 5.10 26.57 -11.02
CA ALA A 472 6.28 26.09 -11.75
C ALA A 472 5.99 25.97 -13.25
N PHE A 473 4.84 25.39 -13.61
CA PHE A 473 4.40 25.33 -15.00
C PHE A 473 4.26 26.72 -15.63
N LEU A 474 3.63 27.66 -14.92
CA LEU A 474 3.49 29.03 -15.39
C LEU A 474 4.85 29.72 -15.60
N LEU A 475 5.72 29.69 -14.59
CA LEU A 475 7.01 30.39 -14.64
C LEU A 475 7.88 29.87 -15.78
N LEU A 476 7.98 28.55 -15.94
CA LEU A 476 8.77 27.98 -17.03
C LEU A 476 8.14 28.28 -18.39
N ASN A 477 6.81 28.33 -18.49
CA ASN A 477 6.13 28.74 -19.73
C ASN A 477 6.44 30.21 -20.07
N VAL A 478 6.41 31.11 -19.09
CA VAL A 478 6.77 32.53 -19.28
C VAL A 478 8.24 32.70 -19.67
N LEU A 479 9.13 31.85 -19.16
CA LEU A 479 10.56 31.87 -19.45
C LEU A 479 10.94 31.15 -20.77
N SER A 480 9.95 30.77 -21.59
CA SER A 480 10.16 30.07 -22.87
C SER A 480 11.07 28.84 -22.74
N VAL A 481 10.87 28.09 -21.66
CA VAL A 481 11.48 26.76 -21.51
C VAL A 481 10.75 25.80 -22.42
N HIS A 482 11.49 24.87 -23.03
CA HIS A 482 10.96 23.81 -23.88
C HIS A 482 11.60 22.50 -23.46
N LEU A 483 10.87 21.70 -22.68
CA LEU A 483 11.36 20.42 -22.16
C LEU A 483 10.37 19.30 -22.47
N ALA A 484 10.80 18.37 -23.31
CA ALA A 484 10.09 17.11 -23.51
C ALA A 484 10.35 16.16 -22.32
N MET A 485 9.58 15.08 -22.21
CA MET A 485 9.92 13.93 -21.37
C MET A 485 9.34 12.67 -21.99
N SER A 486 9.99 11.52 -21.78
CA SER A 486 9.42 10.24 -22.20
C SER A 486 8.60 9.57 -21.11
N PHE A 487 8.86 9.92 -19.84
CA PHE A 487 8.23 9.25 -18.71
C PHE A 487 7.66 10.22 -17.66
N SER A 488 8.50 10.89 -16.85
CA SER A 488 7.97 11.63 -15.67
C SER A 488 8.73 12.91 -15.30
N GLY A 489 9.77 13.32 -16.03
CA GLY A 489 10.43 14.62 -15.83
C GLY A 489 11.53 14.60 -14.76
N GLY A 490 12.20 13.45 -14.60
CA GLY A 490 13.35 13.30 -13.71
C GLY A 490 14.66 13.87 -14.29
N LEU A 491 15.76 13.72 -13.56
CA LEU A 491 17.10 14.10 -14.03
C LEU A 491 17.47 13.40 -15.34
N ILE A 492 17.09 12.12 -15.50
CA ILE A 492 17.37 11.36 -16.73
C ILE A 492 16.70 12.04 -17.93
N ASP A 493 15.41 12.37 -17.81
CA ASP A 493 14.68 13.07 -18.86
C ASP A 493 15.29 14.47 -19.12
N MET A 494 15.72 15.19 -18.08
CA MET A 494 16.33 16.51 -18.22
C MET A 494 17.63 16.47 -19.03
N ILE A 495 18.49 15.47 -18.77
CA ILE A 495 19.74 15.32 -19.52
C ILE A 495 19.42 15.07 -20.99
N ILE A 496 18.52 14.14 -21.27
CA ILE A 496 18.25 13.65 -22.63
C ILE A 496 17.45 14.66 -23.46
N TYR A 497 16.41 15.24 -22.87
CA TYR A 497 15.44 16.06 -23.58
C TYR A 497 15.62 17.56 -23.35
N GLY A 498 16.45 17.95 -22.39
CA GLY A 498 16.76 19.35 -22.07
C GLY A 498 18.19 19.74 -22.40
N MET A 499 19.16 19.08 -21.75
CA MET A 499 20.57 19.45 -21.81
C MET A 499 21.24 19.07 -23.14
N LEU A 500 21.03 17.85 -23.63
CA LEU A 500 21.61 17.40 -24.89
C LEU A 500 21.11 18.21 -26.11
N PRO A 501 19.79 18.44 -26.29
CA PRO A 501 19.29 19.24 -27.40
C PRO A 501 19.34 20.76 -27.14
N VAL A 502 20.18 21.24 -26.23
CA VAL A 502 20.25 22.67 -25.85
C VAL A 502 20.43 23.62 -27.04
N GLN A 503 21.18 23.20 -28.06
CA GLN A 503 21.41 23.97 -29.27
C GLN A 503 20.12 24.27 -30.05
N LYS A 504 19.05 23.46 -29.87
CA LYS A 504 17.73 23.69 -30.46
C LYS A 504 16.95 24.82 -29.78
N GLY A 505 17.44 25.35 -28.65
CA GLY A 505 16.77 26.40 -27.88
C GLY A 505 15.87 25.91 -26.73
N THR A 506 16.26 24.83 -26.02
CA THR A 506 15.43 24.27 -24.91
C THR A 506 15.30 25.19 -23.71
N ASN A 507 16.27 26.09 -23.50
CA ASN A 507 16.35 26.98 -22.34
C ASN A 507 16.27 26.24 -20.98
N PHE A 508 16.78 25.01 -20.92
CA PHE A 508 16.62 24.10 -19.77
C PHE A 508 17.13 24.68 -18.44
N TRP A 509 18.14 25.56 -18.47
CA TRP A 509 18.76 26.16 -17.28
C TRP A 509 17.75 26.93 -16.42
N TRP A 510 16.71 27.52 -17.03
CA TRP A 510 15.67 28.22 -16.28
C TRP A 510 14.90 27.29 -15.33
N ALA A 511 14.77 26.00 -15.65
CA ALA A 511 14.17 25.02 -14.74
C ALA A 511 14.94 24.92 -13.41
N TYR A 512 16.28 25.02 -13.48
CA TYR A 512 17.15 25.03 -12.30
C TYR A 512 17.20 26.39 -11.61
N VAL A 513 17.21 27.49 -12.36
CA VAL A 513 17.15 28.84 -11.76
C VAL A 513 15.87 29.02 -10.94
N VAL A 514 14.72 28.64 -11.51
CA VAL A 514 13.45 28.60 -10.75
C VAL A 514 13.53 27.58 -9.62
N GLY A 515 14.17 26.43 -9.86
CA GLY A 515 14.45 25.39 -8.87
C GLY A 515 15.18 25.89 -7.62
N LEU A 516 16.15 26.79 -7.78
CA LEU A 516 16.89 27.40 -6.67
C LEU A 516 16.00 28.26 -5.77
N GLY A 517 14.95 28.88 -6.32
CA GLY A 517 13.92 29.55 -5.52
C GLY A 517 12.95 28.56 -4.86
N TYR A 518 12.64 27.46 -5.55
CA TYR A 518 11.72 26.44 -5.07
C TYR A 518 12.27 25.64 -3.90
N ALA A 519 13.56 25.33 -3.89
CA ALA A 519 14.24 24.60 -2.82
C ALA A 519 13.97 25.21 -1.41
N PRO A 520 14.32 26.49 -1.14
CA PRO A 520 14.01 27.12 0.14
C PRO A 520 12.51 27.32 0.35
N ALA A 521 11.73 27.65 -0.69
CA ALA A 521 10.29 27.84 -0.57
C ALA A 521 9.60 26.56 -0.06
N TYR A 522 9.83 25.42 -0.71
CA TYR A 522 9.32 24.13 -0.28
C TYR A 522 9.81 23.77 1.12
N PHE A 523 11.11 23.95 1.41
CA PHE A 523 11.66 23.63 2.71
C PHE A 523 10.95 24.41 3.83
N PHE A 524 10.89 25.73 3.74
CA PHE A 524 10.32 26.56 4.82
C PHE A 524 8.80 26.38 4.93
N ILE A 525 8.08 26.35 3.80
CA ILE A 525 6.62 26.15 3.81
C ILE A 525 6.28 24.81 4.47
N PHE A 526 6.92 23.71 4.05
CA PHE A 526 6.68 22.40 4.65
C PHE A 526 7.11 22.38 6.11
N TYR A 527 8.32 22.84 6.44
CA TYR A 527 8.86 22.78 7.80
C TYR A 527 7.95 23.51 8.79
N TYR A 528 7.59 24.77 8.49
CA TYR A 528 6.75 25.57 9.37
C TYR A 528 5.32 25.03 9.43
N TYR A 529 4.74 24.60 8.32
CA TYR A 529 3.39 24.02 8.31
C TYR A 529 3.32 22.71 9.11
N ILE A 530 4.29 21.82 8.92
CA ILE A 530 4.42 20.55 9.64
C ILE A 530 4.62 20.78 11.14
N LYS A 531 5.39 21.80 11.55
CA LYS A 531 5.53 22.18 12.97
C LYS A 531 4.25 22.81 13.53
N TRP A 532 3.65 23.75 12.79
CA TRP A 532 2.46 24.50 13.21
C TRP A 532 1.23 23.60 13.41
N LYS A 533 0.98 22.67 12.48
CA LYS A 533 -0.14 21.71 12.55
C LYS A 533 0.20 20.43 13.30
N ASN A 534 1.45 20.28 13.77
CA ASN A 534 1.94 19.06 14.41
C ASN A 534 1.64 17.78 13.60
N LEU A 535 1.95 17.81 12.31
CA LEU A 535 1.67 16.68 11.41
C LEU A 535 2.55 15.47 11.77
N ALA A 536 1.97 14.28 11.60
CA ALA A 536 2.62 13.00 11.88
C ALA A 536 3.41 12.48 10.66
N THR A 537 4.28 13.34 10.11
CA THR A 537 5.18 13.03 8.99
C THR A 537 6.21 11.97 9.40
N PRO A 538 6.93 11.31 8.48
CA PRO A 538 7.94 10.30 8.83
C PRO A 538 8.88 10.76 9.95
N GLY A 539 9.02 9.92 10.99
CA GLY A 539 9.75 10.24 12.23
C GLY A 539 8.97 11.06 13.27
N ARG A 540 7.71 11.42 13.03
CA ARG A 540 6.81 12.11 13.97
C ARG A 540 5.52 11.30 14.20
N GLY A 541 5.26 10.92 15.45
CA GLY A 541 4.11 10.07 15.82
C GLY A 541 4.33 8.58 15.52
N ASP A 542 3.28 7.77 15.67
CA ASP A 542 3.32 6.30 15.47
C ASP A 542 3.12 5.87 14.00
N THR A 543 3.09 6.82 13.07
CA THR A 543 2.71 6.54 11.67
C THR A 543 3.91 6.43 10.74
N VAL A 544 3.80 5.41 9.88
CA VAL A 544 4.68 5.01 8.76
C VAL A 544 6.11 4.67 9.18
N LYS A 545 6.24 3.53 9.86
CA LYS A 545 7.42 2.68 9.64
C LYS A 545 7.33 2.17 8.20
N LEU A 546 8.09 2.77 7.28
CA LEU A 546 8.58 2.03 6.13
C LEU A 546 9.36 0.85 6.70
N PHE A 547 9.03 -0.38 6.30
CA PHE A 547 9.75 -1.55 6.77
C PHE A 547 11.23 -1.37 6.40
N SER A 548 12.05 -0.93 7.34
CA SER A 548 13.50 -0.95 7.20
C SER A 548 13.93 -2.42 7.05
N LYS A 549 15.12 -2.65 6.50
CA LYS A 549 15.84 -3.93 6.68
C LYS A 549 15.84 -4.32 8.17
N ASP A 550 15.82 -3.34 9.06
CA ASP A 550 15.70 -3.50 10.52
C ASP A 550 14.29 -3.84 10.99
N ASP A 551 13.22 -3.42 10.30
CA ASP A 551 11.84 -3.84 10.64
C ASP A 551 11.49 -5.22 10.07
N TYR A 552 12.14 -5.64 8.97
CA TYR A 552 12.12 -7.03 8.51
C TYR A 552 12.87 -7.92 9.52
N LYS A 553 14.01 -7.44 10.02
CA LYS A 553 14.75 -8.08 11.13
C LYS A 553 14.06 -7.97 12.49
N ALA A 554 13.15 -7.02 12.70
CA ALA A 554 12.40 -6.85 13.96
C ALA A 554 11.00 -7.50 13.94
N LYS A 555 10.51 -7.95 12.77
CA LYS A 555 9.43 -8.94 12.65
C LYS A 555 9.95 -10.38 12.69
N GLY A 556 11.25 -10.60 12.49
CA GLY A 556 11.97 -11.64 13.20
C GLY A 556 12.20 -11.16 14.64
N ALA A 557 12.02 -12.02 15.63
CA ALA A 557 12.52 -11.69 16.96
C ALA A 557 14.01 -11.34 16.86
N LYS A 558 14.50 -10.43 17.72
CA LYS A 558 15.94 -10.25 17.91
C LYS A 558 16.56 -11.61 18.19
N VAL A 559 17.24 -12.19 17.20
CA VAL A 559 18.11 -13.35 17.41
C VAL A 559 19.49 -12.79 17.73
N ALA A 560 19.89 -12.94 18.98
CA ALA A 560 21.27 -12.75 19.38
C ALA A 560 22.15 -13.80 18.66
N LYS A 561 23.38 -13.40 18.34
CA LYS A 561 24.44 -14.15 17.66
C LYS A 561 24.32 -15.69 17.72
N GLY A 562 24.04 -16.26 16.55
CA GLY A 562 24.19 -17.67 16.18
C GLY A 562 23.76 -17.78 14.71
N ASP A 563 24.56 -18.42 13.86
CA ASP A 563 24.38 -18.43 12.38
C ASP A 563 23.16 -19.28 11.91
N LEU A 564 22.43 -19.88 12.86
CA LEU A 564 21.23 -20.69 12.69
C LEU A 564 20.15 -20.26 13.68
N ASP A 565 18.89 -20.24 13.26
CA ASP A 565 17.74 -19.86 14.10
C ASP A 565 17.47 -20.96 15.15
N PRO A 566 17.56 -20.63 16.46
CA PRO A 566 17.34 -21.61 17.53
C PRO A 566 15.97 -22.26 17.50
N LYS A 567 14.94 -21.53 17.07
CA LYS A 567 13.58 -22.04 16.98
C LYS A 567 13.47 -23.08 15.87
N LEU A 568 14.07 -22.84 14.71
CA LEU A 568 14.07 -23.80 13.60
C LEU A 568 14.85 -25.06 13.97
N MET A 569 16.01 -24.91 14.61
CA MET A 569 16.81 -26.05 15.07
C MET A 569 16.05 -26.89 16.10
N LEU A 570 15.34 -26.26 17.03
CA LEU A 570 14.50 -26.97 18.00
C LEU A 570 13.35 -27.73 17.33
N ILE A 571 12.78 -27.22 16.23
CA ILE A 571 11.77 -27.93 15.43
C ILE A 571 12.39 -29.15 14.75
N ILE A 572 13.56 -28.99 14.11
CA ILE A 572 14.25 -30.07 13.41
C ILE A 572 14.66 -31.17 14.38
N GLU A 573 15.23 -30.82 15.54
CA GLU A 573 15.53 -31.76 16.62
C GLU A 573 14.27 -32.41 17.20
N GLY A 574 13.19 -31.62 17.36
CA GLY A 574 11.89 -32.12 17.79
C GLY A 574 11.29 -33.15 16.84
N MET A 575 11.66 -33.12 15.56
CA MET A 575 11.29 -34.14 14.56
C MET A 575 12.29 -35.31 14.49
N GLY A 576 13.32 -35.35 15.35
CA GLY A 576 14.36 -36.39 15.36
C GLY A 576 15.56 -36.12 14.43
N GLY A 577 15.69 -34.89 13.92
CA GLY A 577 16.79 -34.45 13.05
C GLY A 577 16.50 -34.57 11.55
N PHE A 578 17.35 -33.96 10.71
CA PHE A 578 17.20 -33.96 9.24
C PHE A 578 17.25 -35.34 8.60
N GLU A 579 17.81 -36.33 9.30
CA GLU A 579 17.91 -37.70 8.83
C GLU A 579 16.65 -38.51 9.14
N ASN A 580 15.85 -38.06 10.12
CA ASN A 580 14.60 -38.68 10.49
C ASN A 580 13.42 -38.19 9.64
N ILE A 581 13.43 -36.96 9.14
CA ILE A 581 12.37 -36.42 8.29
C ILE A 581 12.52 -36.91 6.84
N MET A 582 11.50 -37.57 6.31
CA MET A 582 11.41 -38.08 4.94
C MET A 582 10.65 -37.13 4.00
N VAL A 583 9.52 -36.58 4.46
CA VAL A 583 8.65 -35.71 3.65
C VAL A 583 8.42 -34.40 4.39
N TYR A 584 8.54 -33.28 3.68
CA TYR A 584 8.48 -31.92 4.25
C TYR A 584 7.28 -31.14 3.69
N GLU A 585 6.07 -31.56 4.06
CA GLU A 585 4.84 -30.88 3.65
C GLU A 585 4.28 -29.97 4.74
N ASN A 586 3.46 -29.00 4.34
CA ASN A 586 2.71 -28.17 5.25
C ASN A 586 1.33 -27.83 4.67
N CYS A 587 0.40 -27.52 5.56
CA CYS A 587 -0.86 -26.89 5.20
C CYS A 587 -0.92 -25.49 5.83
N ALA A 588 -2.07 -24.81 5.73
CA ALA A 588 -2.21 -23.42 6.17
C ALA A 588 -1.85 -23.19 7.65
N SER A 589 -2.02 -24.21 8.50
CA SER A 589 -1.82 -24.08 9.95
C SER A 589 -0.87 -25.12 10.58
N ARG A 590 -0.36 -26.10 9.83
CA ARG A 590 0.41 -27.23 10.39
C ARG A 590 1.55 -27.66 9.48
N LEU A 591 2.67 -28.04 10.08
CA LEU A 591 3.67 -28.90 9.44
C LEU A 591 3.15 -30.33 9.43
N ARG A 592 3.27 -31.02 8.30
CA ARG A 592 2.82 -32.41 8.09
C ARG A 592 3.99 -33.19 7.52
N TYR A 593 4.78 -33.77 8.41
CA TYR A 593 6.01 -34.45 8.02
C TYR A 593 5.86 -35.95 8.16
N ASP A 594 6.40 -36.69 7.19
CA ASP A 594 6.64 -38.11 7.38
C ASP A 594 8.04 -38.29 7.93
N VAL A 595 8.18 -39.09 8.99
CA VAL A 595 9.43 -39.41 9.66
C VAL A 595 9.73 -40.91 9.58
N LYS A 596 11.01 -41.28 9.57
CA LYS A 596 11.47 -42.67 9.56
C LYS A 596 11.12 -43.40 10.85
N ASP A 597 11.23 -42.69 11.96
CA ASP A 597 11.03 -43.23 13.30
C ASP A 597 10.30 -42.21 14.20
N THR A 598 9.06 -42.52 14.56
CA THR A 598 8.22 -41.68 15.41
C THR A 598 8.68 -41.68 16.88
N SER A 599 9.49 -42.65 17.32
CA SER A 599 10.04 -42.67 18.69
C SER A 599 11.10 -41.58 18.91
N LYS A 600 11.71 -41.07 17.83
CA LYS A 600 12.69 -39.97 17.87
C LYS A 600 12.04 -38.59 17.87
N VAL A 601 10.71 -38.51 17.79
CA VAL A 601 9.97 -37.25 17.76
C VAL A 601 9.71 -36.78 19.18
N SER A 602 10.25 -35.62 19.54
CA SER A 602 10.01 -34.98 20.83
C SER A 602 8.89 -33.95 20.70
N GLN A 603 7.70 -34.31 21.19
CA GLN A 603 6.58 -33.37 21.28
C GLN A 603 6.90 -32.17 22.19
N GLU A 604 7.70 -32.39 23.23
CA GLU A 604 8.15 -31.36 24.17
C GLU A 604 9.00 -30.30 23.46
N LYS A 605 10.00 -30.70 22.68
CA LYS A 605 10.81 -29.78 21.87
C LYS A 605 9.98 -29.03 20.82
N LEU A 606 9.03 -29.71 20.18
CA LEU A 606 8.14 -29.09 19.20
C LEU A 606 7.20 -28.05 19.83
N LYS A 607 6.66 -28.34 21.02
CA LYS A 607 5.86 -27.38 21.80
C LYS A 607 6.70 -26.21 22.31
N ALA A 608 7.91 -26.47 22.81
CA ALA A 608 8.88 -25.45 23.20
C ALA A 608 9.28 -24.55 22.02
N ALA A 609 9.29 -25.10 20.80
CA ALA A 609 9.49 -24.34 19.57
C ALA A 609 8.25 -23.54 19.12
N GLY A 610 7.15 -23.56 19.89
CA GLY A 610 5.93 -22.79 19.63
C GLY A 610 4.84 -23.53 18.85
N ALA A 611 4.83 -24.87 18.85
CA ALA A 611 3.70 -25.63 18.34
C ALA A 611 2.53 -25.58 19.33
N PHE A 612 1.36 -25.13 18.87
CA PHE A 612 0.09 -25.16 19.61
C PHE A 612 -0.42 -26.57 19.88
N GLY A 613 0.06 -27.55 19.13
CA GLY A 613 -0.29 -28.96 19.28
C GLY A 613 0.58 -29.83 18.40
N VAL A 614 0.85 -31.06 18.85
CA VAL A 614 1.59 -32.06 18.08
C VAL A 614 0.78 -33.33 18.09
N GLN A 615 0.54 -33.90 16.91
CA GLN A 615 -0.22 -35.13 16.74
C GLN A 615 0.61 -36.11 15.91
N ILE A 616 0.87 -37.28 16.46
CA ILE A 616 1.51 -38.38 15.75
C ILE A 616 0.39 -39.32 15.28
N THR A 617 0.30 -39.55 13.98
CA THR A 617 -0.76 -40.37 13.37
C THR A 617 -0.13 -41.55 12.63
N GLY A 618 -0.39 -42.77 13.08
CA GLY A 618 0.26 -43.96 12.53
C GLY A 618 1.75 -44.05 12.92
N SER A 619 2.51 -44.88 12.19
CA SER A 619 3.91 -45.17 12.50
C SER A 619 4.92 -44.15 11.93
N THR A 620 4.50 -43.30 10.98
CA THR A 620 5.40 -42.41 10.23
C THR A 620 4.94 -40.95 10.17
N HIS A 621 3.68 -40.61 10.43
CA HIS A 621 3.17 -39.26 10.15
C HIS A 621 3.11 -38.38 11.41
N VAL A 622 3.71 -37.18 11.35
CA VAL A 622 3.75 -36.21 12.44
C VAL A 622 3.16 -34.88 11.99
N GLN A 623 2.20 -34.37 12.75
CA GLN A 623 1.60 -33.05 12.53
C GLN A 623 1.94 -32.12 13.68
N ALA A 624 2.59 -30.99 13.39
CA ALA A 624 2.85 -29.94 14.37
C ALA A 624 2.11 -28.65 13.98
N ILE A 625 1.25 -28.15 14.86
CA ILE A 625 0.35 -27.02 14.62
C ILE A 625 1.07 -25.72 14.99
N PHE A 626 1.45 -24.92 14.01
CA PHE A 626 2.10 -23.62 14.22
C PHE A 626 1.21 -22.43 13.80
N GLY A 627 -0.05 -22.70 13.46
CA GLY A 627 -0.96 -21.68 12.96
C GLY A 627 -0.45 -21.07 11.63
N PRO A 628 -0.77 -19.80 11.33
CA PRO A 628 -0.38 -19.14 10.07
C PRO A 628 1.13 -19.18 9.77
N SER A 629 1.98 -19.46 10.78
CA SER A 629 3.43 -19.58 10.65
C SER A 629 3.91 -20.92 10.06
N ALA A 630 3.05 -21.91 9.85
CA ALA A 630 3.46 -23.22 9.35
C ALA A 630 4.11 -23.17 7.95
N SER A 631 3.55 -22.37 7.03
CA SER A 631 4.10 -22.22 5.68
C SER A 631 5.48 -21.55 5.65
N PRO A 632 5.71 -20.39 6.30
CA PRO A 632 7.04 -19.80 6.35
C PRO A 632 8.05 -20.66 7.13
N ILE A 633 7.64 -21.38 8.18
CA ILE A 633 8.52 -22.32 8.89
C ILE A 633 8.97 -23.47 7.97
N ASN A 634 8.04 -24.07 7.21
CA ASN A 634 8.38 -25.17 6.30
C ASN A 634 9.39 -24.72 5.22
N ALA A 635 9.19 -23.54 4.64
CA ALA A 635 10.09 -22.99 3.63
C ALA A 635 11.52 -22.78 4.18
N GLN A 636 11.66 -22.39 5.45
CA GLN A 636 12.97 -22.22 6.09
C GLN A 636 13.64 -23.55 6.43
N ILE A 637 12.88 -24.56 6.86
CA ILE A 637 13.40 -25.91 7.11
C ILE A 637 13.90 -26.55 5.81
N HIS A 638 13.20 -26.35 4.69
CA HIS A 638 13.66 -26.76 3.34
C HIS A 638 15.01 -26.15 2.99
N LYS A 639 15.16 -24.84 3.21
CA LYS A 639 16.44 -24.15 2.99
C LYS A 639 17.55 -24.74 3.88
N TYR A 640 17.27 -25.01 5.15
CA TYR A 640 18.27 -25.64 6.04
C TYR A 640 18.59 -27.07 5.63
N LYS A 641 17.65 -27.80 5.01
CA LYS A 641 17.91 -29.14 4.48
C LYS A 641 18.86 -29.09 3.27
N GLU A 642 18.69 -28.12 2.37
CA GLU A 642 19.62 -27.90 1.25
C GLU A 642 21.02 -27.52 1.76
N GLU A 643 21.12 -26.63 2.74
CA GLU A 643 22.39 -26.28 3.39
C GLU A 643 23.00 -27.46 4.15
N TYR A 644 22.20 -28.28 4.84
CA TYR A 644 22.67 -29.49 5.54
C TYR A 644 23.25 -30.52 4.55
N THR A 645 22.72 -30.59 3.34
CA THR A 645 23.16 -31.54 2.32
C THR A 645 24.51 -31.14 1.72
N THR A 646 24.81 -29.84 1.69
CA THR A 646 26.06 -29.27 1.13
C THR A 646 27.13 -28.98 2.18
N ASN A 647 26.75 -28.73 3.44
CA ASN A 647 27.66 -28.50 4.56
C ASN A 647 27.07 -29.02 5.90
N PRO A 648 27.14 -30.34 6.17
CA PRO A 648 26.57 -30.94 7.38
C PRO A 648 27.24 -30.45 8.69
N ASP A 649 28.50 -30.07 8.66
CA ASP A 649 29.28 -29.71 9.85
C ASP A 649 28.80 -28.40 10.49
N LYS A 650 28.23 -27.49 9.68
CA LYS A 650 27.57 -26.27 10.15
C LYS A 650 26.44 -26.56 11.14
N PHE A 651 25.71 -27.66 10.97
CA PHE A 651 24.56 -28.01 11.80
C PHE A 651 24.93 -28.93 12.96
N LYS A 652 26.04 -29.68 12.86
CA LYS A 652 26.59 -30.49 13.97
C LYS A 652 27.17 -29.62 15.09
N ASN A 653 27.81 -28.50 14.73
CA ASN A 653 28.43 -27.60 15.70
C ASN A 653 27.42 -26.75 16.48
N TYR A 654 26.17 -26.65 16.02
CA TYR A 654 25.10 -25.93 16.71
C TYR A 654 24.80 -26.53 18.10
N ALA A 655 24.80 -27.86 18.22
CA ALA A 655 24.57 -28.55 19.49
C ALA A 655 25.72 -28.32 20.51
N ALA A 656 26.92 -27.94 20.04
CA ALA A 656 28.09 -27.70 20.88
C ALA A 656 28.22 -26.25 21.35
N GLU A 657 27.75 -25.26 20.59
CA GLU A 657 27.89 -23.83 20.91
C GLU A 657 26.67 -23.19 21.59
N SER A 658 25.53 -23.89 21.70
CA SER A 658 24.26 -23.31 22.18
C SER A 658 23.65 -23.99 23.42
N ALA A 659 24.44 -24.72 24.21
CA ALA A 659 24.00 -25.17 25.53
C ALA A 659 23.69 -23.94 26.42
N PRO A 660 22.47 -23.81 27.00
CA PRO A 660 22.19 -22.79 27.99
C PRO A 660 23.10 -22.98 29.20
N VAL A 661 23.75 -21.91 29.67
CA VAL A 661 24.42 -21.87 30.97
C VAL A 661 23.38 -22.15 32.04
N VAL A 662 23.46 -23.35 32.63
CA VAL A 662 22.77 -23.69 33.87
C VAL A 662 23.55 -23.02 35.00
N GLU A 663 22.95 -22.02 35.64
CA GLU A 663 23.43 -21.57 36.96
C GLU A 663 23.12 -22.69 37.96
N GLU A 664 24.18 -23.40 38.36
CA GLU A 664 24.17 -24.35 39.46
C GLU A 664 23.80 -23.63 40.77
N THR A 665 22.66 -24.00 41.35
CA THR A 665 22.59 -24.07 42.82
C THR A 665 22.71 -25.55 43.19
N LYS A 666 23.78 -25.87 43.90
CA LYS A 666 24.30 -27.21 44.21
C LYS A 666 23.23 -28.19 44.72
N ALA A 667 23.30 -29.41 44.21
CA ALA A 667 22.82 -30.60 44.87
C ALA A 667 23.69 -30.90 46.11
N GLU A 668 23.07 -30.96 47.29
CA GLU A 668 23.51 -31.86 48.35
C GLU A 668 22.98 -33.27 48.05
N THR A 669 23.79 -34.27 48.35
CA THR A 669 23.64 -35.70 48.06
C THR A 669 22.39 -36.31 48.75
N PRO A 670 21.86 -37.44 48.26
CA PRO A 670 20.63 -38.02 48.79
C PRO A 670 20.88 -38.61 50.18
N SER A 671 20.44 -37.89 51.20
CA SER A 671 20.19 -38.47 52.52
C SER A 671 18.77 -39.03 52.55
N ALA A 672 18.68 -40.25 53.08
CA ALA A 672 17.50 -41.04 53.34
C ALA A 672 16.20 -40.25 53.62
N THR A 673 15.13 -40.68 52.94
CA THR A 673 13.73 -40.71 53.43
C THR A 673 13.15 -39.40 54.00
N THR A 674 12.35 -38.70 53.19
CA THR A 674 10.99 -38.26 53.57
C THR A 674 10.25 -37.67 52.37
N ASN A 675 9.10 -38.27 52.03
CA ASN A 675 8.07 -37.64 51.20
C ASN A 675 7.73 -36.25 51.75
N LYS A 676 8.18 -35.18 51.09
CA LYS A 676 7.52 -33.87 51.27
C LYS A 676 6.32 -33.84 50.34
N LEU A 677 5.18 -34.23 50.90
CA LEU A 677 3.86 -33.88 50.37
C LEU A 677 3.85 -32.38 50.07
N VAL A 678 3.72 -32.00 48.80
CA VAL A 678 3.31 -30.65 48.43
C VAL A 678 1.88 -30.50 48.99
N PRO A 679 1.59 -29.48 49.82
CA PRO A 679 0.25 -29.32 50.35
C PRO A 679 -0.72 -29.05 49.20
N ALA A 680 -1.77 -29.85 49.11
CA ALA A 680 -2.81 -29.74 48.10
C ALA A 680 -3.35 -28.30 48.02
N LEU A 681 -3.33 -27.71 46.82
CA LEU A 681 -3.79 -26.33 46.61
C LEU A 681 -5.32 -26.31 46.63
N SER A 682 -5.90 -25.74 47.68
CA SER A 682 -7.35 -25.54 47.81
C SER A 682 -7.84 -24.46 46.83
N VAL A 683 -8.78 -24.83 45.95
CA VAL A 683 -9.40 -23.91 44.99
C VAL A 683 -10.79 -23.53 45.48
N LYS A 684 -11.10 -22.23 45.47
CA LYS A 684 -12.39 -21.69 45.94
C LYS A 684 -13.30 -21.24 44.81
N ALA A 685 -14.60 -21.31 45.03
CA ALA A 685 -15.64 -20.85 44.10
C ALA A 685 -15.53 -19.32 43.85
N PRO A 686 -15.30 -18.87 42.60
CA PRO A 686 -15.22 -17.45 42.24
C PRO A 686 -16.55 -16.70 42.34
N ILE A 687 -17.66 -17.43 42.28
CA ILE A 687 -19.05 -16.95 42.31
C ILE A 687 -19.93 -17.99 43.03
N SER A 688 -21.09 -17.59 43.55
CA SER A 688 -22.11 -18.52 44.05
C SER A 688 -22.89 -19.13 42.89
N GLY A 689 -23.15 -20.43 42.92
CA GLY A 689 -23.83 -21.13 41.82
C GLY A 689 -23.83 -22.64 41.93
N THR A 690 -24.30 -23.29 40.87
CA THR A 690 -24.29 -24.76 40.72
C THR A 690 -23.10 -25.17 39.85
N ILE A 691 -22.30 -26.13 40.33
CA ILE A 691 -21.14 -26.66 39.59
C ILE A 691 -21.59 -27.79 38.66
N HIS A 692 -21.14 -27.72 37.41
CA HIS A 692 -21.30 -28.74 36.38
C HIS A 692 -19.95 -29.14 35.79
N ASP A 693 -19.90 -30.33 35.20
CA ASP A 693 -18.79 -30.76 34.34
C ASP A 693 -18.69 -29.87 33.08
N LEU A 694 -17.49 -29.76 32.49
CA LEU A 694 -17.28 -29.08 31.21
C LEU A 694 -18.20 -29.59 30.08
N GLY A 695 -18.61 -30.86 30.11
CA GLY A 695 -19.58 -31.40 29.15
C GLY A 695 -20.98 -30.75 29.19
N TYR A 696 -21.30 -29.95 30.21
CA TYR A 696 -22.57 -29.24 30.34
C TYR A 696 -22.75 -28.10 29.30
N ILE A 697 -21.64 -27.53 28.83
CA ILE A 697 -21.66 -26.53 27.76
C ILE A 697 -21.47 -27.22 26.41
N ASP A 698 -22.22 -26.81 25.39
CA ASP A 698 -22.13 -27.37 24.04
C ASP A 698 -21.48 -26.32 23.12
N ASP A 699 -20.18 -26.09 23.36
CA ASP A 699 -19.39 -25.06 22.66
C ASP A 699 -18.25 -25.65 21.81
N GLY A 700 -17.91 -26.91 22.02
CA GLY A 700 -16.92 -27.67 21.25
C GLY A 700 -15.46 -27.30 21.53
N VAL A 701 -15.20 -26.28 22.34
CA VAL A 701 -13.85 -25.84 22.74
C VAL A 701 -13.60 -26.17 24.20
N PHE A 702 -14.44 -25.66 25.10
CA PHE A 702 -14.34 -25.93 26.53
C PHE A 702 -14.91 -27.30 26.87
N SER A 703 -16.03 -27.70 26.25
CA SER A 703 -16.66 -29.00 26.46
C SER A 703 -15.82 -30.21 26.02
N ALA A 704 -14.87 -29.98 25.12
CA ALA A 704 -13.92 -30.99 24.65
C ALA A 704 -12.63 -31.06 25.50
N GLY A 705 -12.50 -30.24 26.55
CA GLY A 705 -11.34 -30.24 27.45
C GLY A 705 -10.03 -29.80 26.80
N LEU A 706 -10.07 -29.12 25.65
CA LEU A 706 -8.88 -28.84 24.83
C LEU A 706 -7.84 -27.91 25.48
N LEU A 707 -8.23 -27.19 26.54
CA LEU A 707 -7.37 -26.28 27.28
C LEU A 707 -6.92 -26.85 28.64
N GLY A 708 -7.46 -28.00 29.03
CA GLY A 708 -7.25 -28.66 30.33
C GLY A 708 -8.56 -28.98 31.04
N ASN A 709 -8.43 -29.61 32.22
CA ASN A 709 -9.58 -29.98 33.06
C ASN A 709 -10.22 -28.73 33.69
N GLY A 710 -11.51 -28.79 34.03
CA GLY A 710 -12.24 -27.61 34.46
C GLY A 710 -13.63 -27.90 34.99
N VAL A 711 -14.31 -26.83 35.38
CA VAL A 711 -15.70 -26.85 35.82
C VAL A 711 -16.46 -25.68 35.23
N VAL A 712 -17.77 -25.85 35.09
CA VAL A 712 -18.70 -24.77 34.74
C VAL A 712 -19.52 -24.42 35.97
N ILE A 713 -19.65 -23.13 36.29
CA ILE A 713 -20.45 -22.65 37.40
C ILE A 713 -21.60 -21.81 36.85
N THR A 714 -22.82 -22.32 36.98
CA THR A 714 -24.06 -21.61 36.64
C THR A 714 -24.42 -20.70 37.83
N PRO A 715 -24.47 -19.36 37.67
CA PRO A 715 -24.74 -18.47 38.79
C PRO A 715 -26.08 -18.72 39.48
N SER A 716 -26.12 -18.61 40.81
CA SER A 716 -27.38 -18.74 41.58
C SER A 716 -28.31 -17.54 41.40
N GLU A 717 -27.75 -16.36 41.14
CA GLU A 717 -28.49 -15.14 40.80
C GLU A 717 -28.66 -15.04 39.28
N ASP A 718 -29.90 -15.05 38.82
CA ASP A 718 -30.24 -15.02 37.39
C ASP A 718 -30.43 -13.59 36.85
N LYS A 719 -30.32 -12.56 37.71
CA LYS A 719 -30.50 -11.13 37.40
C LYS A 719 -29.53 -10.26 38.18
N GLY A 720 -29.21 -9.08 37.67
CA GLY A 720 -28.35 -8.10 38.35
C GLY A 720 -26.85 -8.21 38.02
N VAL A 721 -26.01 -7.73 38.94
CA VAL A 721 -24.55 -7.62 38.77
C VAL A 721 -23.84 -8.66 39.63
N ILE A 722 -23.19 -9.62 39.00
CA ILE A 722 -22.37 -10.64 39.67
C ILE A 722 -20.95 -10.12 39.86
N LYS A 723 -20.41 -10.32 41.05
CA LYS A 723 -19.00 -10.04 41.39
C LYS A 723 -18.17 -11.31 41.22
N LEU A 724 -17.03 -11.20 40.56
CA LEU A 724 -16.10 -12.28 40.28
C LEU A 724 -14.86 -12.16 41.19
N TYR A 725 -14.52 -13.22 41.90
CA TYR A 725 -13.40 -13.26 42.86
C TYR A 725 -12.30 -14.24 42.43
N SER A 726 -11.09 -14.04 42.95
CA SER A 726 -9.95 -14.93 42.67
C SER A 726 -10.11 -16.28 43.36
N PRO A 727 -10.02 -17.42 42.65
CA PRO A 727 -10.12 -18.75 43.25
C PRO A 727 -8.86 -19.17 44.02
N VAL A 728 -7.72 -18.51 43.78
CA VAL A 728 -6.40 -18.85 44.35
C VAL A 728 -5.55 -17.59 44.57
N ASP A 729 -4.45 -17.74 45.33
CA ASP A 729 -3.38 -16.75 45.41
C ASP A 729 -2.50 -16.83 44.15
N GLY A 730 -2.23 -15.71 43.48
CA GLY A 730 -1.41 -15.74 42.27
C GLY A 730 -1.21 -14.40 41.58
N THR A 731 -0.54 -14.45 40.43
CA THR A 731 -0.29 -13.30 39.55
C THR A 731 -1.27 -13.34 38.39
N LEU A 732 -1.93 -12.21 38.09
CA LEU A 732 -2.75 -12.06 36.89
C LEU A 732 -1.88 -11.93 35.64
N GLU A 733 -1.54 -13.06 35.01
CA GLU A 733 -0.75 -13.07 33.77
C GLU A 733 -1.50 -12.45 32.60
N THR A 734 -2.82 -12.65 32.54
CA THR A 734 -3.65 -12.17 31.43
C THR A 734 -4.96 -11.59 31.95
N VAL A 735 -5.29 -10.38 31.52
CA VAL A 735 -6.63 -9.81 31.62
C VAL A 735 -7.03 -9.43 30.20
N MET A 736 -8.02 -10.10 29.62
CA MET A 736 -8.40 -9.86 28.23
C MET A 736 -8.93 -8.44 28.02
N ASP A 737 -8.65 -7.82 26.87
CA ASP A 737 -9.11 -6.45 26.54
C ASP A 737 -10.65 -6.29 26.62
N SER A 738 -11.39 -7.37 26.35
CA SER A 738 -12.85 -7.42 26.46
C SER A 738 -13.35 -7.78 27.87
N LEU A 739 -12.46 -7.87 28.86
CA LEU A 739 -12.73 -8.03 30.30
C LEU A 739 -13.53 -9.27 30.73
N HIS A 740 -13.76 -10.20 29.81
CA HIS A 740 -14.55 -11.40 30.00
C HIS A 740 -13.74 -12.59 30.54
N ALA A 741 -12.40 -12.50 30.53
CA ALA A 741 -11.54 -13.59 30.97
C ALA A 741 -10.26 -13.13 31.69
N TYR A 742 -9.82 -13.94 32.66
CA TYR A 742 -8.70 -13.70 33.57
C TYR A 742 -7.83 -14.95 33.67
N GLY A 743 -6.54 -14.83 33.39
CA GLY A 743 -5.53 -15.88 33.56
C GLY A 743 -4.70 -15.64 34.82
N ILE A 744 -4.64 -16.62 35.73
CA ILE A 744 -3.98 -16.52 37.03
C ILE A 744 -2.95 -17.64 37.18
N THR A 745 -1.71 -17.29 37.54
CA THR A 745 -0.63 -18.25 37.83
C THR A 745 -0.22 -18.17 39.29
N THR A 746 -0.25 -19.30 40.01
CA THR A 746 0.21 -19.39 41.40
C THR A 746 1.74 -19.39 41.50
N LYS A 747 2.28 -19.21 42.71
CA LYS A 747 3.73 -19.28 42.95
C LYS A 747 4.31 -20.67 42.61
N ASP A 748 3.50 -21.70 42.76
CA ASP A 748 3.86 -23.10 42.49
C ASP A 748 3.62 -23.49 41.02
N GLY A 749 3.34 -22.51 40.13
CA GLY A 749 3.21 -22.74 38.70
C GLY A 749 1.89 -23.38 38.25
N VAL A 750 0.85 -23.34 39.07
CA VAL A 750 -0.51 -23.77 38.72
C VAL A 750 -1.23 -22.64 38.00
N LYS A 751 -1.80 -22.90 36.82
CA LYS A 751 -2.39 -21.87 35.95
C LYS A 751 -3.89 -22.08 35.78
N PHE A 752 -4.67 -21.05 36.10
CA PHE A 752 -6.12 -21.03 35.95
C PHE A 752 -6.57 -20.02 34.90
N LEU A 753 -7.60 -20.39 34.12
CA LEU A 753 -8.36 -19.49 33.27
C LEU A 753 -9.79 -19.38 33.77
N LEU A 754 -10.23 -18.16 34.07
CA LEU A 754 -11.62 -17.81 34.34
C LEU A 754 -12.19 -17.16 33.09
N HIS A 755 -13.29 -17.69 32.56
CA HIS A 755 -13.94 -17.17 31.35
C HIS A 755 -15.45 -17.05 31.56
N VAL A 756 -16.01 -15.86 31.42
CA VAL A 756 -17.44 -15.59 31.66
C VAL A 756 -18.23 -15.72 30.36
N GLY A 757 -19.14 -16.69 30.28
CA GLY A 757 -20.04 -16.93 29.16
C GLY A 757 -19.34 -17.40 27.88
N ILE A 758 -20.13 -17.84 26.90
CA ILE A 758 -19.63 -18.20 25.56
C ILE A 758 -19.89 -17.03 24.62
N ASP A 759 -18.95 -16.75 23.71
CA ASP A 759 -18.98 -15.63 22.75
C ASP A 759 -18.96 -14.21 23.33
N THR A 760 -18.73 -14.05 24.64
CA THR A 760 -18.68 -12.75 25.33
C THR A 760 -17.51 -11.87 24.89
N VAL A 761 -16.45 -12.46 24.29
CA VAL A 761 -15.36 -11.74 23.63
C VAL A 761 -15.87 -10.72 22.60
N ASN A 762 -16.99 -11.02 21.92
CA ASN A 762 -17.59 -10.18 20.88
C ASN A 762 -18.24 -8.91 21.44
N LEU A 763 -18.47 -8.85 22.76
CA LEU A 763 -19.09 -7.70 23.44
C LEU A 763 -18.10 -6.56 23.69
N LYS A 764 -16.80 -6.76 23.43
CA LYS A 764 -15.75 -5.72 23.52
C LYS A 764 -15.77 -4.95 24.85
N GLY A 765 -16.00 -5.65 25.97
CA GLY A 765 -16.03 -5.08 27.32
C GLY A 765 -17.37 -4.50 27.76
N GLN A 766 -18.40 -4.47 26.90
CA GLN A 766 -19.74 -4.04 27.31
C GLN A 766 -20.37 -5.05 28.27
N GLY A 767 -20.87 -4.58 29.41
CA GLY A 767 -21.44 -5.43 30.46
C GLY A 767 -20.43 -5.92 31.50
N PHE A 768 -19.14 -5.58 31.37
CA PHE A 768 -18.07 -5.98 32.29
C PHE A 768 -17.40 -4.77 32.94
N LYS A 769 -16.93 -4.95 34.18
CA LYS A 769 -16.11 -3.99 34.92
C LYS A 769 -15.01 -4.75 35.65
N THR A 770 -13.76 -4.41 35.40
CA THR A 770 -12.60 -4.94 36.16
C THR A 770 -12.17 -3.95 37.24
N VAL A 771 -11.61 -4.45 38.35
CA VAL A 771 -10.92 -3.66 39.37
C VAL A 771 -9.42 -3.99 39.48
N VAL A 772 -8.95 -4.93 38.65
CA VAL A 772 -7.55 -5.41 38.59
C VAL A 772 -6.96 -5.20 37.20
N LYS A 773 -5.62 -5.17 37.11
CA LYS A 773 -4.85 -5.05 35.88
C LYS A 773 -3.92 -6.25 35.69
N GLN A 774 -3.51 -6.49 34.45
CA GLN A 774 -2.49 -7.48 34.14
C GLN A 774 -1.19 -7.17 34.89
N GLY A 775 -0.61 -8.19 35.52
CA GLY A 775 0.58 -8.09 36.37
C GLY A 775 0.30 -7.90 37.87
N ASP A 776 -0.95 -7.63 38.27
CA ASP A 776 -1.31 -7.49 39.69
C ASP A 776 -1.19 -8.84 40.44
N GLN A 777 -0.69 -8.78 41.68
CA GLN A 777 -0.74 -9.90 42.62
C GLN A 777 -2.12 -9.94 43.28
N VAL A 778 -2.81 -11.08 43.24
CA VAL A 778 -4.14 -11.27 43.81
C VAL A 778 -4.14 -12.33 44.89
N LYS A 779 -4.93 -12.11 45.94
CA LYS A 779 -5.20 -13.11 46.98
C LYS A 779 -6.48 -13.89 46.68
N GLN A 780 -6.54 -15.14 47.11
CA GLN A 780 -7.74 -15.97 47.08
C GLN A 780 -8.90 -15.23 47.78
N GLY A 781 -10.05 -15.14 47.13
CA GLY A 781 -11.21 -14.38 47.58
C GLY A 781 -11.15 -12.87 47.32
N GLN A 782 -10.10 -12.35 46.66
CA GLN A 782 -10.02 -10.95 46.24
C GLN A 782 -10.93 -10.67 45.04
N LEU A 783 -11.61 -9.52 45.04
CA LEU A 783 -12.46 -9.08 43.92
C LEU A 783 -11.62 -8.80 42.67
N LEU A 784 -11.94 -9.47 41.56
CA LEU A 784 -11.31 -9.26 40.25
C LEU A 784 -12.13 -8.28 39.39
N GLY A 785 -13.45 -8.46 39.39
CA GLY A 785 -14.34 -7.68 38.56
C GLY A 785 -15.82 -7.97 38.83
N ALA A 786 -16.67 -7.46 37.97
CA ALA A 786 -18.10 -7.68 38.00
C ALA A 786 -18.69 -7.65 36.59
N TYR A 787 -19.78 -8.39 36.38
CA TYR A 787 -20.50 -8.42 35.11
C TYR A 787 -22.01 -8.35 35.30
N ASN A 788 -22.70 -7.70 34.36
CA ASN A 788 -24.15 -7.53 34.41
C ASN A 788 -24.85 -8.66 33.63
N VAL A 789 -25.53 -9.54 34.35
CA VAL A 789 -26.19 -10.73 33.80
C VAL A 789 -27.36 -10.37 32.90
N ASP A 790 -28.15 -9.36 33.28
CA ASP A 790 -29.30 -8.90 32.51
C ASP A 790 -28.86 -8.47 31.11
N PHE A 791 -27.78 -7.68 31.04
CA PHE A 791 -27.20 -7.24 29.78
C PHE A 791 -26.65 -8.42 28.97
N LEU A 792 -25.90 -9.32 29.59
CA LEU A 792 -25.32 -10.47 28.90
C LEU A 792 -26.40 -11.39 28.31
N LYS A 793 -27.47 -11.68 29.05
CA LYS A 793 -28.59 -12.51 28.55
C LYS A 793 -29.30 -11.90 27.33
N THR A 794 -29.26 -10.58 27.14
CA THR A 794 -29.79 -9.96 25.89
C THR A 794 -28.90 -10.16 24.67
N LYS A 795 -27.63 -10.58 24.85
CA LYS A 795 -26.60 -10.61 23.81
C LYS A 795 -25.95 -11.97 23.58
N VAL A 796 -25.91 -12.83 24.60
CA VAL A 796 -25.30 -14.17 24.54
C VAL A 796 -26.21 -15.20 25.20
N ALA A 797 -26.19 -16.43 24.70
CA ALA A 797 -27.10 -17.50 25.11
C ALA A 797 -26.75 -18.11 26.48
N LYS A 798 -25.48 -18.07 26.89
CA LYS A 798 -25.00 -18.64 28.15
C LYS A 798 -24.08 -17.67 28.88
N THR A 799 -24.33 -17.47 30.17
CA THR A 799 -23.59 -16.54 31.05
C THR A 799 -22.79 -17.27 32.14
N ASP A 800 -22.61 -18.58 31.97
CA ASP A 800 -21.95 -19.45 32.93
C ASP A 800 -20.47 -19.08 33.07
N LEU A 801 -19.91 -19.25 34.26
CA LEU A 801 -18.48 -19.07 34.48
C LEU A 801 -17.77 -20.38 34.19
N ILE A 802 -16.80 -20.35 33.28
CA ILE A 802 -15.96 -21.49 32.93
C ILE A 802 -14.63 -21.31 33.63
N MET A 803 -14.26 -22.25 34.49
CA MET A 803 -12.96 -22.30 35.15
C MET A 803 -12.16 -23.49 34.63
N ILE A 804 -10.92 -23.24 34.21
CA ILE A 804 -10.04 -24.27 33.63
C ILE A 804 -8.70 -24.24 34.33
N LEU A 805 -8.24 -25.42 34.74
CA LEU A 805 -6.85 -25.69 35.08
C LEU A 805 -6.11 -25.98 33.79
N LEU A 806 -5.23 -25.08 33.36
CA LEU A 806 -4.60 -25.18 32.07
C LEU A 806 -3.62 -26.36 32.01
N ASP A 807 -3.56 -27.06 30.87
CA ASP A 807 -2.65 -28.20 30.64
C ASP A 807 -1.15 -27.86 30.78
N GLU A 808 -0.80 -26.58 30.81
CA GLU A 808 0.57 -26.10 31.05
C GLU A 808 0.92 -25.98 32.54
N SER A 809 -0.01 -26.32 33.46
CA SER A 809 0.18 -26.24 34.91
C SER A 809 1.13 -27.32 35.43
N GLN A 810 1.93 -27.00 36.45
CA GLN A 810 2.86 -27.95 37.09
C GLN A 810 2.18 -29.04 37.94
N HIS A 811 0.86 -28.93 38.14
CA HIS A 811 -0.02 -29.92 38.79
C HIS A 811 -1.34 -29.97 38.01
N LYS A 812 -1.90 -31.16 37.77
CA LYS A 812 -3.00 -31.37 36.80
C LYS A 812 -4.16 -32.20 37.32
N GLU A 813 -4.01 -32.86 38.48
CA GLU A 813 -5.07 -33.68 39.05
C GLU A 813 -6.01 -32.81 39.89
N MET A 814 -7.29 -32.80 39.53
CA MET A 814 -8.34 -32.27 40.39
C MET A 814 -8.84 -33.40 41.29
N LYS A 815 -8.69 -33.24 42.61
CA LYS A 815 -9.24 -34.16 43.63
C LYS A 815 -10.35 -33.49 44.42
N ASP A 816 -11.23 -34.32 44.98
CA ASP A 816 -12.37 -33.88 45.79
C ASP A 816 -13.35 -32.94 45.08
N LEU A 817 -13.49 -33.05 43.75
CA LEU A 817 -14.46 -32.24 42.99
C LEU A 817 -15.90 -32.56 43.41
N LYS A 818 -16.63 -31.54 43.86
CA LYS A 818 -18.05 -31.66 44.23
C LYS A 818 -18.94 -30.95 43.21
N LEU A 819 -19.80 -31.72 42.54
CA LEU A 819 -20.82 -31.19 41.62
C LEU A 819 -22.10 -30.84 42.39
N GLU A 820 -22.04 -29.78 43.20
CA GLU A 820 -23.13 -29.33 44.07
C GLU A 820 -23.35 -27.82 43.99
N ASN A 821 -24.31 -27.31 44.77
CA ASN A 821 -24.50 -25.88 44.95
C ASN A 821 -23.44 -25.34 45.90
N VAL A 822 -22.74 -24.29 45.48
CA VAL A 822 -21.67 -23.66 46.25
C VAL A 822 -21.94 -22.18 46.45
N ASN A 823 -21.58 -21.66 47.61
CA ASN A 823 -21.46 -20.23 47.84
C ASN A 823 -20.09 -19.74 47.38
N GLN A 824 -20.01 -18.46 47.03
CA GLN A 824 -18.75 -17.80 46.76
C GLN A 824 -17.78 -18.01 47.94
N ASN A 825 -16.53 -18.39 47.63
CA ASN A 825 -15.47 -18.80 48.57
C ASN A 825 -15.59 -20.20 49.19
N ASP A 826 -16.59 -21.01 48.86
CA ASP A 826 -16.58 -22.43 49.24
C ASP A 826 -15.46 -23.16 48.49
N GLU A 827 -14.85 -24.17 49.14
CA GLU A 827 -13.83 -25.02 48.51
C GLU A 827 -14.49 -25.96 47.50
N ILE A 828 -14.01 -25.96 46.25
CA ILE A 828 -14.64 -26.69 45.13
C ILE A 828 -13.87 -27.95 44.72
N PHE A 829 -12.54 -27.89 44.77
CA PHE A 829 -11.64 -29.02 44.54
C PHE A 829 -10.23 -28.66 45.02
N LYS A 830 -9.35 -29.66 45.07
CA LYS A 830 -7.92 -29.49 45.34
C LYS A 830 -7.10 -29.85 44.12
N VAL A 831 -5.98 -29.16 43.92
CA VAL A 831 -5.01 -29.48 42.88
C VAL A 831 -3.77 -30.09 43.52
N GLU A 832 -3.40 -31.29 43.03
CA GLU A 832 -2.23 -32.07 43.45
C GLU A 832 -1.35 -32.48 42.26
#